data_AF-A0A1H7BNL3-F1
#
_entry.id   AF-A0A1H7BNL3-F1
#
_cell.length_a   1.000
_cell.length_b   1.000
_cell.length_c   1.000
_cell.angle_alpha   90.00
_cell.angle_beta   90.00
_cell.angle_gamma   90.00
#
_symmetry.space_group_name_H-M   'P 1'
#
loop_
_entity.id
_entity.type
_entity.pdbx_description
1 polymer ?
#
loop_
_entity_poly.entity_id
_entity_poly.type
_entity_poly.pdbx_seq_one_letter_code
_entity_poly.pdbx_strand_id
1 'polypeptide(L)'
;MKITFKDFLGTFILPIKTASKLLEVSFKQLPLRTVIGDFFSVASSIGFVAIPAFLAGLIFILLEQGRDTLLLVVEKMIVLDLWPLICLLVSLVIYSGFAELGVRYAIYISDNSGRNLTDERVFFRKTSQKLLAALFLLWPFLITMVGLVICYFRATYLSDLQRNVSFGICFALIYWLMAAMTSLYFDKFGKSAPGNAQDTRLGERSLSKKERFWLGKLYGIYDDYIYTLPKPSTFISTPFKTPIISFTDLFKSTPTVNETFLQDPLIIKKDRKIPDEFQLVGNNVSSGKKELFKWVYRIPTSFYKTLHFQIIGMASCSSIILVAIALPEAGSGIYQKIGAPALVCLAFGCYCGLYAGLLFLDKALLRSSPISVRLLIAIVVIVFSVFNHDHPVRITQEQLPKRPTVARQFDRWFKSYVNRIDSTNAPRTDPNKKYPVFFICAEGGALRTGAYTGLYLTKLEEIMSDSLGIDLRGSIFAMSGVSGGAVGLGVYNAIAYRQKDIQQDNATRLATSFFSHDALSPLIGKMFFGEFLNLFWPRNIDRFSRATALEKSWEQAYGEFSGPSHNVFSSNFIENNPDSLSPLLIFNTSEVESGFQCWVSNLEPDIMLFKDKRDLFLRKIRQVRYSTAINFSSRFPLFSPGAAIRADSGKAKLHYVDGGYVENKGTASMLEVFQILKAKSSNFKNVVPVMIYLQFSDEASAPVNDINFANELTEIIYGIYNTRSGRTSTSEQLLKNAVADHNRGLNVDQPLRSKSVPMNWVLSSQSIENINRDINEKLTDTTSKGIIAVVREVKTRYPKNG
;
A
#
# COMPACT_ATOMS: atom_id res chain seq x y z
N MET A 1 -23.13 -11.81 29.34
CA MET A 1 -22.49 -11.02 30.41
C MET A 1 -22.48 -9.56 29.98
N LYS A 2 -23.22 -8.65 30.66
CA LYS A 2 -23.28 -7.22 30.30
C LYS A 2 -22.04 -6.49 30.84
N ILE A 3 -20.95 -6.46 30.06
CA ILE A 3 -19.85 -5.54 30.29
C ILE A 3 -20.36 -4.14 29.90
N THR A 4 -20.38 -3.19 30.83
CA THR A 4 -20.90 -1.85 30.53
C THR A 4 -19.85 -1.00 29.79
N PHE A 5 -20.30 0.03 29.06
CA PHE A 5 -19.40 1.01 28.44
C PHE A 5 -18.49 1.72 29.47
N LYS A 6 -18.88 1.71 30.76
CA LYS A 6 -18.10 2.22 31.89
C LYS A 6 -16.94 1.29 32.26
N ASP A 7 -17.17 -0.02 32.23
CA ASP A 7 -16.13 -1.05 32.45
C ASP A 7 -15.18 -1.11 31.25
N PHE A 8 -15.72 -0.97 30.04
CA PHE A 8 -14.97 -0.80 28.79
C PHE A 8 -14.01 0.39 28.90
N LEU A 9 -14.45 1.56 29.34
CA LEU A 9 -13.55 2.70 29.58
C LEU A 9 -12.55 2.45 30.72
N GLY A 10 -12.99 1.82 31.82
CA GLY A 10 -12.21 1.67 33.05
C GLY A 10 -10.86 0.95 32.91
N THR A 11 -10.78 -0.07 32.05
CA THR A 11 -9.56 -0.88 31.84
C THR A 11 -8.45 -0.13 31.08
N PHE A 12 -8.76 0.55 29.96
CA PHE A 12 -7.78 1.41 29.27
C PHE A 12 -7.35 2.60 30.14
N ILE A 13 -8.31 3.12 30.92
CA ILE A 13 -8.15 4.37 31.64
C ILE A 13 -7.14 4.26 32.79
N LEU A 14 -6.99 3.10 33.45
CA LEU A 14 -6.17 3.02 34.67
C LEU A 14 -4.67 3.31 34.43
N PRO A 15 -3.98 2.68 33.45
CA PRO A 15 -2.58 3.00 33.15
C PRO A 15 -2.43 4.41 32.60
N ILE A 16 -3.32 4.83 31.70
CA ILE A 16 -3.27 6.14 31.03
C ILE A 16 -3.56 7.29 32.02
N LYS A 17 -4.52 7.17 32.94
CA LYS A 17 -4.72 8.14 34.04
C LYS A 17 -3.56 8.17 35.00
N THR A 18 -2.93 7.02 35.30
CA THR A 18 -1.75 7.00 36.18
C THR A 18 -0.59 7.75 35.53
N ALA A 19 -0.31 7.50 34.23
CA ALA A 19 0.68 8.25 33.47
C ALA A 19 0.31 9.74 33.33
N SER A 20 -0.94 10.05 33.00
CA SER A 20 -1.46 11.42 32.86
C SER A 20 -1.34 12.22 34.17
N LYS A 21 -1.64 11.61 35.33
CA LYS A 21 -1.49 12.25 36.64
C LYS A 21 -0.02 12.51 37.00
N LEU A 22 0.90 11.61 36.62
CA LEU A 22 2.35 11.81 36.79
C LEU A 22 2.89 12.90 35.86
N LEU A 23 2.35 12.99 34.64
CA LEU A 23 2.64 14.08 33.70
C LEU A 23 2.10 15.41 34.22
N GLU A 24 0.87 15.48 34.72
CA GLU A 24 0.26 16.69 35.27
C GLU A 24 1.08 17.27 36.43
N VAL A 25 1.62 16.42 37.30
CA VAL A 25 2.55 16.83 38.37
C VAL A 25 3.84 17.43 37.77
N SER A 26 4.38 16.82 36.71
CA SER A 26 5.60 17.29 36.03
C SER A 26 5.38 18.61 35.27
N PHE A 27 4.22 18.78 34.63
CA PHE A 27 3.81 20.00 33.93
C PHE A 27 3.68 21.21 34.88
N LYS A 28 3.42 20.99 36.17
CA LYS A 28 3.39 22.05 37.20
C LYS A 28 4.79 22.43 37.70
N GLN A 29 5.82 21.65 37.38
CA GLN A 29 7.20 21.83 37.86
C GLN A 29 8.17 22.34 36.78
N LEU A 30 7.83 22.19 35.49
CA LEU A 30 8.72 22.51 34.38
C LEU A 30 8.11 23.53 33.39
N PRO A 31 8.90 24.48 32.84
CA PRO A 31 8.43 25.37 31.78
C PRO A 31 7.96 24.61 30.53
N LEU A 32 6.86 25.05 29.91
CA LEU A 32 6.24 24.40 28.75
C LEU A 32 7.24 24.15 27.59
N ARG A 33 8.13 25.11 27.31
CA ARG A 33 9.18 24.97 26.29
C ARG A 33 10.12 23.78 26.57
N THR A 34 10.47 23.57 27.84
CA THR A 34 11.33 22.47 28.28
C THR A 34 10.60 21.14 28.17
N VAL A 35 9.33 21.10 28.59
CA VAL A 35 8.45 19.92 28.48
C VAL A 35 8.30 19.48 27.02
N ILE A 36 8.01 20.41 26.11
CA ILE A 36 7.90 20.14 24.67
C ILE A 36 9.24 19.63 24.11
N GLY A 37 10.35 20.32 24.41
CA GLY A 37 11.68 19.93 23.93
C GLY A 37 12.14 18.55 24.42
N ASP A 38 11.91 18.24 25.69
CA ASP A 38 12.24 16.92 26.27
C ASP A 38 11.32 15.81 25.75
N PHE A 39 10.04 16.09 25.49
CA PHE A 39 9.14 15.12 24.86
C PHE A 39 9.57 14.79 23.43
N PHE A 40 9.84 15.80 22.58
CA PHE A 40 10.34 15.58 21.21
C PHE A 40 11.73 14.92 21.20
N SER A 41 12.59 15.21 22.17
CA SER A 41 13.87 14.51 22.34
C SER A 41 13.71 13.01 22.58
N VAL A 42 12.65 12.58 23.28
CA VAL A 42 12.33 11.15 23.47
C VAL A 42 11.66 10.59 22.21
N ALA A 43 10.67 11.28 21.66
CA ALA A 43 9.89 10.84 20.51
C ALA A 43 10.73 10.66 19.23
N SER A 44 11.79 11.46 19.05
CA SER A 44 12.68 11.35 17.88
C SER A 44 13.42 10.02 17.79
N SER A 45 13.73 9.38 18.92
CA SER A 45 14.44 8.09 18.97
C SER A 45 13.59 6.90 18.50
N ILE A 46 12.27 7.05 18.46
CA ILE A 46 11.30 5.98 18.16
C ILE A 46 10.59 6.16 16.80
N GLY A 47 11.14 6.98 15.91
CA GLY A 47 10.56 7.25 14.58
C GLY A 47 10.24 5.99 13.76
N PHE A 48 11.05 4.93 13.89
CA PHE A 48 10.84 3.65 13.22
C PHE A 48 9.60 2.87 13.69
N VAL A 49 9.04 3.20 14.87
CA VAL A 49 7.75 2.68 15.35
C VAL A 49 6.64 3.69 15.09
N ALA A 50 6.92 4.98 15.30
CA ALA A 50 5.93 6.05 15.11
C ALA A 50 5.46 6.22 13.65
N ILE A 51 6.35 6.04 12.67
CA ILE A 51 6.01 6.17 11.24
C ILE A 51 5.06 5.04 10.78
N PRO A 52 5.35 3.74 10.99
CA PRO A 52 4.39 2.67 10.70
C PRO A 52 3.06 2.81 11.45
N ALA A 53 3.09 3.30 12.70
CA ALA A 53 1.89 3.54 13.49
C ALA A 53 1.00 4.65 12.89
N PHE A 54 1.61 5.76 12.47
CA PHE A 54 0.91 6.84 11.76
C PHE A 54 0.34 6.37 10.41
N LEU A 55 1.14 5.64 9.62
CA LEU A 55 0.71 5.08 8.34
C LEU A 55 -0.47 4.11 8.49
N ALA A 56 -0.47 3.25 9.51
CA ALA A 56 -1.59 2.36 9.79
C ALA A 56 -2.87 3.12 10.15
N GLY A 57 -2.75 4.20 10.92
CA GLY A 57 -3.87 5.10 11.22
C GLY A 57 -4.43 5.76 9.96
N LEU A 58 -3.55 6.28 9.09
CA LEU A 58 -3.94 6.86 7.80
C LEU A 58 -4.65 5.84 6.90
N ILE A 59 -4.14 4.60 6.82
CA ILE A 59 -4.73 3.52 6.01
C ILE A 59 -6.13 3.12 6.54
N PHE A 60 -6.27 2.83 7.83
CA PHE A 60 -7.52 2.27 8.36
C PHE A 60 -8.60 3.30 8.72
N ILE A 61 -8.24 4.57 8.91
CA ILE A 61 -9.19 5.62 9.34
C ILE A 61 -9.50 6.60 8.20
N LEU A 62 -8.47 7.09 7.49
CA LEU A 62 -8.61 8.15 6.49
C LEU A 62 -8.87 7.60 5.09
N LEU A 63 -8.08 6.63 4.62
CA LEU A 63 -8.25 6.05 3.30
C LEU A 63 -9.53 5.21 3.21
N GLU A 64 -10.23 5.28 2.07
CA GLU A 64 -11.41 4.45 1.83
C GLU A 64 -11.04 3.02 1.49
N GLN A 65 -9.89 2.82 0.82
CA GLN A 65 -9.34 1.52 0.46
C GLN A 65 -9.08 0.65 1.70
N GLY A 66 -8.44 1.21 2.73
CA GLY A 66 -8.16 0.47 3.96
C GLY A 66 -9.44 0.10 4.72
N ARG A 67 -10.45 0.99 4.71
CA ARG A 67 -11.77 0.72 5.30
C ARG A 67 -12.52 -0.39 4.57
N ASP A 68 -12.47 -0.42 3.24
CA ASP A 68 -13.08 -1.50 2.45
C ASP A 68 -12.40 -2.86 2.72
N THR A 69 -11.07 -2.88 2.91
CA THR A 69 -10.37 -4.11 3.31
C THR A 69 -10.72 -4.59 4.72
N LEU A 70 -11.06 -3.69 5.65
CA LEU A 70 -11.59 -4.07 6.96
C LEU A 70 -13.04 -4.58 6.87
N LEU A 71 -13.84 -4.01 5.97
CA LEU A 71 -15.21 -4.48 5.70
C LEU A 71 -15.20 -5.90 5.14
N LEU A 72 -14.29 -6.21 4.21
CA LEU A 72 -14.08 -7.55 3.64
C LEU A 72 -13.77 -8.62 4.71
N VAL A 73 -13.05 -8.28 5.80
CA VAL A 73 -12.83 -9.21 6.93
C VAL A 73 -14.15 -9.57 7.62
N VAL A 74 -15.08 -8.62 7.72
CA VAL A 74 -16.41 -8.83 8.29
C VAL A 74 -17.31 -9.61 7.32
N GLU A 75 -17.29 -9.30 6.02
CA GLU A 75 -18.03 -10.03 4.98
C GLU A 75 -17.60 -11.51 4.91
N LYS A 76 -16.28 -11.76 4.96
CA LYS A 76 -15.69 -13.10 5.01
C LYS A 76 -16.18 -13.90 6.22
N MET A 77 -16.29 -13.26 7.39
CA MET A 77 -16.82 -13.92 8.58
C MET A 77 -18.31 -14.30 8.45
N ILE A 78 -19.12 -13.52 7.72
CA ILE A 78 -20.54 -13.83 7.49
C ILE A 78 -20.70 -15.12 6.67
N VAL A 79 -19.77 -15.40 5.74
CA VAL A 79 -19.71 -16.67 4.98
C VAL A 79 -18.86 -17.75 5.68
N LEU A 80 -18.63 -17.62 6.99
CA LEU A 80 -17.87 -18.54 7.86
C LEU A 80 -16.37 -18.70 7.51
N ASP A 81 -15.80 -17.84 6.66
CA ASP A 81 -14.36 -17.78 6.40
C ASP A 81 -13.66 -16.94 7.49
N LEU A 82 -13.27 -17.60 8.58
CA LEU A 82 -12.67 -16.96 9.75
C LEU A 82 -11.17 -16.62 9.58
N TRP A 83 -10.52 -17.09 8.50
CA TRP A 83 -9.06 -16.96 8.33
C TRP A 83 -8.56 -15.51 8.35
N PRO A 84 -9.17 -14.55 7.61
CA PRO A 84 -8.70 -13.16 7.61
C PRO A 84 -8.79 -12.51 9.00
N LEU A 85 -9.82 -12.85 9.79
CA LEU A 85 -9.98 -12.35 11.15
C LEU A 85 -8.94 -12.95 12.11
N ILE A 86 -8.73 -14.27 12.06
CA ILE A 86 -7.70 -14.95 12.88
C ILE A 86 -6.32 -14.39 12.57
N CYS A 87 -5.97 -14.24 11.29
CA CYS A 87 -4.71 -13.66 10.85
C CYS A 87 -4.56 -12.19 11.28
N LEU A 88 -5.63 -11.38 11.21
CA LEU A 88 -5.62 -10.00 11.71
C LEU A 88 -5.35 -9.95 13.22
N LEU A 89 -6.04 -10.77 14.02
CA LEU A 89 -5.85 -10.85 15.47
C LEU A 89 -4.40 -11.20 15.82
N VAL A 90 -3.82 -12.25 15.21
CA VAL A 90 -2.42 -12.64 15.42
C VAL A 90 -1.46 -11.51 15.04
N SER A 91 -1.71 -10.84 13.90
CA SER A 91 -0.87 -9.75 13.41
C SER A 91 -0.91 -8.52 14.34
N LEU A 92 -2.04 -8.24 14.97
CA LEU A 92 -2.18 -7.18 15.97
C LEU A 92 -1.37 -7.46 17.25
N VAL A 93 -1.32 -8.72 17.72
CA VAL A 93 -0.46 -9.10 18.87
C VAL A 93 1.01 -8.88 18.55
N ILE A 94 1.46 -9.37 17.40
CA ILE A 94 2.87 -9.26 16.97
C ILE A 94 3.24 -7.78 16.83
N TYR A 95 2.41 -6.97 16.16
CA TYR A 95 2.65 -5.54 16.02
C TYR A 95 2.69 -4.82 17.37
N SER A 96 1.69 -5.05 18.23
CA SER A 96 1.62 -4.47 19.59
C SER A 96 2.88 -4.77 20.42
N GLY A 97 3.28 -6.04 20.49
CA GLY A 97 4.45 -6.46 21.28
C GLY A 97 5.77 -5.95 20.71
N PHE A 98 5.94 -5.95 19.38
CA PHE A 98 7.19 -5.50 18.76
C PHE A 98 7.32 -3.97 18.76
N ALA A 99 6.20 -3.25 18.64
CA ALA A 99 6.15 -1.80 18.76
C ALA A 99 6.53 -1.32 20.19
N GLU A 100 5.94 -1.90 21.23
CA GLU A 100 6.29 -1.56 22.62
C GLU A 100 7.76 -1.90 22.93
N LEU A 101 8.22 -3.11 22.59
CA LEU A 101 9.58 -3.54 22.89
C LEU A 101 10.61 -2.70 22.11
N GLY A 102 10.32 -2.38 20.85
CA GLY A 102 11.13 -1.49 20.02
C GLY A 102 11.24 -0.08 20.61
N VAL A 103 10.12 0.52 21.04
CA VAL A 103 10.09 1.81 21.75
C VAL A 103 10.94 1.75 23.01
N ARG A 104 10.70 0.77 23.88
CA ARG A 104 11.40 0.61 25.16
C ARG A 104 12.91 0.46 24.96
N TYR A 105 13.31 -0.31 23.95
CA TYR A 105 14.72 -0.57 23.65
C TYR A 105 15.44 0.64 23.05
N ALA A 106 14.82 1.33 22.09
CA ALA A 106 15.39 2.56 21.52
C ALA A 106 15.62 3.62 22.61
N ILE A 107 14.66 3.77 23.52
CA ILE A 107 14.75 4.62 24.72
C ILE A 107 15.96 4.24 25.60
N TYR A 108 16.12 2.96 25.92
CA TYR A 108 17.25 2.48 26.74
C TYR A 108 18.62 2.79 26.10
N ILE A 109 18.70 2.86 24.77
CA ILE A 109 19.92 3.23 24.05
C ILE A 109 20.14 4.76 24.06
N SER A 110 19.09 5.55 23.84
CA SER A 110 19.23 6.97 23.45
C SER A 110 19.21 7.98 24.58
N ASP A 111 18.82 7.59 25.81
CA ASP A 111 18.58 8.48 26.97
C ASP A 111 19.55 9.68 27.11
N ASN A 112 20.80 9.42 27.48
CA ASN A 112 21.89 10.40 27.70
C ASN A 112 21.60 11.63 28.61
N SER A 113 20.41 11.72 29.21
CA SER A 113 19.95 12.79 30.10
C SER A 113 20.78 12.97 31.37
N GLY A 114 21.45 11.93 31.86
CA GLY A 114 22.26 11.98 33.08
C GLY A 114 23.51 12.87 33.04
N ARG A 115 23.85 13.51 31.91
CA ARG A 115 25.04 14.39 31.83
C ARG A 115 24.78 15.87 32.14
N ASN A 116 23.55 16.39 32.01
CA ASN A 116 23.27 17.84 32.09
C ASN A 116 21.82 18.22 32.53
N LEU A 117 20.98 17.27 32.97
CA LEU A 117 19.56 17.56 33.30
C LEU A 117 19.28 17.56 34.81
N THR A 118 18.26 18.32 35.23
CA THR A 118 17.73 18.27 36.61
C THR A 118 16.90 17.02 36.84
N ASP A 119 16.71 16.64 38.10
CA ASP A 119 15.94 15.45 38.47
C ASP A 119 14.48 15.51 37.98
N GLU A 120 13.82 16.69 37.94
CA GLU A 120 12.46 16.79 37.41
C GLU A 120 12.42 16.54 35.90
N ARG A 121 13.42 17.02 35.14
CA ARG A 121 13.52 16.77 33.69
C ARG A 121 13.81 15.30 33.39
N VAL A 122 14.67 14.67 34.19
CA VAL A 122 14.93 13.22 34.13
C VAL A 122 13.65 12.42 34.42
N PHE A 123 12.90 12.81 35.47
CA PHE A 123 11.64 12.19 35.82
C PHE A 123 10.56 12.36 34.73
N PHE A 124 10.47 13.55 34.15
CA PHE A 124 9.54 13.85 33.05
C PHE A 124 9.86 13.00 31.80
N ARG A 125 11.13 12.93 31.39
CA ARG A 125 11.57 12.07 30.28
C ARG A 125 11.22 10.60 30.53
N LYS A 126 11.55 10.06 31.71
CA LYS A 126 11.19 8.67 32.11
C LYS A 126 9.68 8.42 32.14
N THR A 127 8.88 9.43 32.44
CA THR A 127 7.41 9.34 32.39
C THR A 127 6.91 9.36 30.94
N SER A 128 7.45 10.25 30.09
CA SER A 128 7.15 10.33 28.66
C SER A 128 7.49 9.02 27.93
N GLN A 129 8.64 8.42 28.26
CA GLN A 129 9.08 7.12 27.76
C GLN A 129 8.05 6.01 28.04
N LYS A 130 7.56 5.94 29.29
CA LYS A 130 6.56 4.94 29.70
C LYS A 130 5.18 5.19 29.06
N LEU A 131 4.80 6.45 28.89
CA LEU A 131 3.59 6.81 28.13
C LEU A 131 3.69 6.34 26.68
N LEU A 132 4.80 6.64 26.00
CA LEU A 132 4.99 6.28 24.59
C LEU A 132 4.99 4.75 24.39
N ALA A 133 5.67 4.00 25.26
CA ALA A 133 5.65 2.53 25.18
C ALA A 133 4.22 1.98 25.36
N ALA A 134 3.48 2.47 26.36
CA ALA A 134 2.08 2.09 26.58
C ALA A 134 1.15 2.51 25.44
N LEU A 135 1.39 3.67 24.81
CA LEU A 135 0.63 4.14 23.66
C LEU A 135 0.83 3.19 22.47
N PHE A 136 2.08 2.88 22.11
CA PHE A 136 2.37 2.01 20.96
C PHE A 136 2.03 0.53 21.21
N LEU A 137 1.95 0.07 22.47
CA LEU A 137 1.35 -1.22 22.84
C LEU A 137 -0.13 -1.28 22.44
N LEU A 138 -0.91 -0.23 22.72
CA LEU A 138 -2.35 -0.19 22.48
C LEU A 138 -2.72 0.25 21.07
N TRP A 139 -1.84 1.00 20.40
CA TRP A 139 -2.11 1.67 19.13
C TRP A 139 -2.69 0.78 18.03
N PRO A 140 -2.14 -0.42 17.72
CA PRO A 140 -2.67 -1.26 16.64
C PRO A 140 -4.12 -1.68 16.86
N PHE A 141 -4.49 -2.01 18.10
CA PHE A 141 -5.86 -2.39 18.44
C PHE A 141 -6.82 -1.21 18.33
N LEU A 142 -6.42 -0.05 18.86
CA LEU A 142 -7.22 1.18 18.85
C LEU A 142 -7.55 1.64 17.42
N ILE A 143 -6.55 1.71 16.52
CA ILE A 143 -6.78 2.16 15.13
C ILE A 143 -7.67 1.19 14.35
N THR A 144 -7.52 -0.13 14.54
CA THR A 144 -8.36 -1.13 13.88
C THR A 144 -9.78 -1.09 14.43
N MET A 145 -9.98 -0.91 15.75
CA MET A 145 -11.30 -0.70 16.33
C MET A 145 -11.97 0.57 15.78
N VAL A 146 -11.27 1.70 15.72
CA VAL A 146 -11.82 2.94 15.14
C VAL A 146 -12.18 2.76 13.66
N GLY A 147 -11.33 2.10 12.86
CA GLY A 147 -11.64 1.73 11.48
C GLY A 147 -12.91 0.87 11.38
N LEU A 148 -13.06 -0.15 12.22
CA LEU A 148 -14.27 -0.97 12.29
C LEU A 148 -15.52 -0.19 12.72
N VAL A 149 -15.41 0.85 13.57
CA VAL A 149 -16.57 1.68 13.95
C VAL A 149 -17.04 2.45 12.72
N ILE A 150 -16.11 3.01 11.95
CA ILE A 150 -16.42 3.73 10.72
C ILE A 150 -17.04 2.78 9.68
N CYS A 151 -16.54 1.55 9.56
CA CYS A 151 -17.11 0.54 8.67
C CYS A 151 -18.50 0.07 9.11
N TYR A 152 -18.79 -0.05 10.42
CA TYR A 152 -20.12 -0.40 10.92
C TYR A 152 -21.20 0.58 10.43
N PHE A 153 -20.95 1.89 10.51
CA PHE A 153 -21.89 2.91 10.01
C PHE A 153 -22.00 2.96 8.49
N ARG A 154 -21.01 2.42 7.75
CA ARG A 154 -21.05 2.30 6.28
C ARG A 154 -21.72 1.01 5.79
N ALA A 155 -21.85 -0.02 6.64
CA ALA A 155 -22.34 -1.35 6.27
C ALA A 155 -23.87 -1.47 6.21
N THR A 156 -24.56 -0.48 5.61
CA THR A 156 -26.04 -0.37 5.63
C THR A 156 -26.79 -1.44 4.82
N TYR A 157 -26.08 -2.19 3.98
CA TYR A 157 -26.59 -3.29 3.14
C TYR A 157 -26.75 -4.61 3.90
N LEU A 158 -25.98 -4.80 4.98
CA LEU A 158 -26.12 -5.96 5.86
C LEU A 158 -27.38 -5.82 6.71
N SER A 159 -28.12 -6.93 6.90
CA SER A 159 -29.23 -6.96 7.85
C SER A 159 -28.75 -6.58 9.26
N ASP A 160 -29.62 -5.94 10.05
CA ASP A 160 -29.25 -5.46 11.39
C ASP A 160 -28.69 -6.58 12.27
N LEU A 161 -29.22 -7.80 12.16
CA LEU A 161 -28.71 -8.96 12.88
C LEU A 161 -27.28 -9.32 12.44
N GLN A 162 -27.03 -9.49 11.14
CA GLN A 162 -25.69 -9.80 10.61
C GLN A 162 -24.69 -8.71 10.95
N ARG A 163 -25.07 -7.43 10.79
CA ARG A 163 -24.21 -6.28 11.10
C ARG A 163 -23.86 -6.24 12.58
N ASN A 164 -24.85 -6.31 13.47
CA ASN A 164 -24.63 -6.21 14.91
C ASN A 164 -23.82 -7.40 15.45
N VAL A 165 -24.13 -8.63 15.00
CA VAL A 165 -23.39 -9.83 15.42
C VAL A 165 -21.97 -9.81 14.89
N SER A 166 -21.77 -9.56 13.59
CA SER A 166 -20.44 -9.69 12.99
C SER A 166 -19.47 -8.59 13.42
N PHE A 167 -19.91 -7.33 13.45
CA PHE A 167 -19.08 -6.28 14.03
C PHE A 167 -18.88 -6.50 15.54
N GLY A 168 -19.93 -6.90 16.27
CA GLY A 168 -19.85 -7.18 17.71
C GLY A 168 -18.81 -8.26 18.07
N ILE A 169 -18.74 -9.35 17.31
CA ILE A 169 -17.72 -10.40 17.46
C ILE A 169 -16.32 -9.84 17.20
N CYS A 170 -16.11 -9.11 16.09
CA CYS A 170 -14.82 -8.51 15.76
C CYS A 170 -14.34 -7.55 16.86
N PHE A 171 -15.23 -6.68 17.36
CA PHE A 171 -14.94 -5.78 18.48
C PHE A 171 -14.60 -6.52 19.76
N ALA A 172 -15.40 -7.52 20.15
CA ALA A 172 -15.18 -8.29 21.37
C ALA A 172 -13.83 -9.02 21.34
N LEU A 173 -13.48 -9.67 20.23
CA LEU A 173 -12.21 -10.39 20.08
C LEU A 173 -11.00 -9.44 20.11
N ILE A 174 -11.04 -8.33 19.37
CA ILE A 174 -9.95 -7.33 19.36
C ILE A 174 -9.81 -6.69 20.76
N TYR A 175 -10.92 -6.35 21.41
CA TYR A 175 -10.92 -5.80 22.77
C TYR A 175 -10.36 -6.79 23.80
N TRP A 176 -10.79 -8.05 23.80
CA TRP A 176 -10.28 -9.07 24.74
C TRP A 176 -8.79 -9.34 24.53
N LEU A 177 -8.33 -9.35 23.28
CA LEU A 177 -6.93 -9.55 22.93
C LEU A 177 -6.04 -8.40 23.43
N MET A 178 -6.49 -7.16 23.24
CA MET A 178 -5.85 -5.97 23.76
C MET A 178 -5.90 -5.90 25.30
N ALA A 179 -7.01 -6.30 25.92
CA ALA A 179 -7.13 -6.39 27.37
C ALA A 179 -6.20 -7.46 27.96
N ALA A 180 -6.08 -8.61 27.29
CA ALA A 180 -5.11 -9.65 27.65
C ALA A 180 -3.67 -9.14 27.51
N MET A 181 -3.33 -8.44 26.41
CA MET A 181 -2.02 -7.80 26.27
C MET A 181 -1.77 -6.76 27.38
N THR A 182 -2.75 -5.92 27.70
CA THR A 182 -2.68 -4.94 28.80
C THR A 182 -2.39 -5.65 30.14
N SER A 183 -3.13 -6.72 30.44
CA SER A 183 -2.90 -7.56 31.63
C SER A 183 -1.49 -8.15 31.68
N LEU A 184 -1.01 -8.77 30.59
CA LEU A 184 0.33 -9.35 30.51
C LEU A 184 1.47 -8.34 30.79
N TYR A 185 1.28 -7.08 30.42
CA TYR A 185 2.27 -6.01 30.58
C TYR A 185 2.16 -5.23 31.91
N PHE A 186 0.96 -5.10 32.49
CA PHE A 186 0.72 -4.23 33.65
C PHE A 186 0.29 -4.93 34.93
N ASP A 187 -0.29 -6.14 34.86
CA ASP A 187 -0.72 -6.88 36.05
C ASP A 187 0.48 -7.49 36.78
N LYS A 188 0.55 -7.20 38.08
CA LYS A 188 1.69 -7.49 38.94
C LYS A 188 1.42 -8.72 39.78
N PHE A 189 2.39 -9.62 39.86
CA PHE A 189 2.33 -10.79 40.73
C PHE A 189 3.55 -10.91 41.66
N GLY A 190 3.43 -11.77 42.67
CA GLY A 190 4.41 -11.94 43.74
C GLY A 190 4.20 -10.99 44.93
N LYS A 191 4.88 -11.29 46.04
CA LYS A 191 4.83 -10.48 47.27
C LYS A 191 5.64 -9.20 47.09
N SER A 192 5.02 -8.05 47.34
CA SER A 192 5.72 -6.76 47.41
C SER A 192 6.55 -6.69 48.70
N ALA A 193 7.83 -6.32 48.61
CA ALA A 193 8.68 -6.10 49.77
C ALA A 193 9.66 -4.94 49.53
N PRO A 194 10.23 -4.31 50.56
CA PRO A 194 11.24 -3.25 50.40
C PRO A 194 12.41 -3.72 49.52
N GLY A 195 12.71 -2.98 48.45
CA GLY A 195 13.71 -3.37 47.44
C GLY A 195 13.28 -4.46 46.43
N ASN A 196 12.12 -5.10 46.63
CA ASN A 196 11.57 -6.14 45.77
C ASN A 196 10.21 -5.69 45.18
N ALA A 197 10.27 -4.94 44.09
CA ALA A 197 9.08 -4.61 43.31
C ALA A 197 8.54 -5.86 42.59
N GLN A 198 7.21 -6.04 42.63
CA GLN A 198 6.47 -7.11 41.94
C GLN A 198 6.76 -7.16 40.44
N ASP A 199 6.70 -8.37 39.88
CA ASP A 199 7.08 -8.66 38.50
C ASP A 199 5.83 -8.76 37.59
N THR A 200 6.03 -8.66 36.27
CA THR A 200 4.98 -8.75 35.23
C THR A 200 5.40 -9.79 34.18
N ARG A 201 4.46 -10.36 33.42
CA ARG A 201 4.76 -11.44 32.46
C ARG A 201 5.51 -10.92 31.23
N LEU A 202 5.12 -9.75 30.74
CA LEU A 202 5.79 -8.98 29.68
C LEU A 202 6.08 -7.56 30.19
N GLY A 203 6.67 -6.69 29.37
CA GLY A 203 7.02 -5.32 29.77
C GLY A 203 8.34 -5.19 30.55
N GLU A 204 8.62 -3.99 31.06
CA GLU A 204 9.85 -3.62 31.81
C GLU A 204 10.16 -4.56 32.99
N ARG A 205 9.13 -5.10 33.65
CA ARG A 205 9.28 -5.95 34.85
C ARG A 205 9.35 -7.45 34.55
N SER A 206 9.45 -7.84 33.27
CA SER A 206 9.85 -9.20 32.86
C SER A 206 11.37 -9.41 32.87
N LEU A 207 12.15 -8.33 32.93
CA LEU A 207 13.62 -8.35 33.01
C LEU A 207 14.11 -8.68 34.42
N SER A 208 15.34 -9.20 34.54
CA SER A 208 15.90 -9.54 35.84
C SER A 208 15.99 -8.32 36.75
N LYS A 209 15.90 -8.52 38.07
CA LYS A 209 15.94 -7.44 39.07
C LYS A 209 17.20 -6.57 38.95
N LYS A 210 18.33 -7.18 38.57
CA LYS A 210 19.62 -6.52 38.33
C LYS A 210 19.54 -5.63 37.08
N GLU A 211 19.11 -6.17 35.94
CA GLU A 211 18.94 -5.38 34.71
C GLU A 211 17.95 -4.24 34.92
N ARG A 212 16.76 -4.51 35.47
CA ARG A 212 15.72 -3.51 35.75
C ARG A 212 16.21 -2.34 36.60
N PHE A 213 16.99 -2.61 37.64
CA PHE A 213 17.57 -1.58 38.50
C PHE A 213 18.56 -0.68 37.75
N TRP A 214 19.41 -1.27 36.91
CA TRP A 214 20.41 -0.52 36.14
C TRP A 214 19.81 0.20 34.92
N LEU A 215 18.81 -0.37 34.26
CA LEU A 215 18.00 0.32 33.24
C LEU A 215 17.32 1.57 33.81
N GLY A 216 16.86 1.50 35.06
CA GLY A 216 16.32 2.67 35.77
C GLY A 216 17.35 3.73 36.16
N LYS A 217 18.64 3.40 36.17
CA LYS A 217 19.77 4.29 36.56
C LYS A 217 20.58 4.86 35.40
N LEU A 218 20.62 4.20 34.24
CA LEU A 218 21.50 4.56 33.12
C LEU A 218 20.85 5.43 32.06
N TYR A 219 21.72 6.11 31.30
CA TYR A 219 21.39 7.02 30.21
C TYR A 219 22.53 7.02 29.16
N GLY A 220 22.50 6.23 28.09
CA GLY A 220 21.76 4.96 27.92
C GLY A 220 22.57 3.72 28.35
N ILE A 221 22.19 2.53 27.85
CA ILE A 221 22.76 1.22 28.27
C ILE A 221 24.11 0.84 27.67
N TYR A 222 24.49 1.47 26.56
CA TYR A 222 25.75 1.18 25.88
C TYR A 222 26.77 2.32 26.00
N ASP A 223 26.42 3.45 26.60
CA ASP A 223 27.39 4.49 26.90
C ASP A 223 28.24 4.08 28.11
N ASP A 224 29.51 4.53 28.16
CA ASP A 224 30.37 4.21 29.30
C ASP A 224 29.85 4.92 30.56
N TYR A 225 29.85 4.19 31.67
CA TYR A 225 29.53 4.72 32.98
C TYR A 225 30.72 5.57 33.47
N ILE A 226 30.50 6.88 33.58
CA ILE A 226 31.52 7.84 33.98
C ILE A 226 31.22 8.32 35.41
N TYR A 227 32.21 8.19 36.29
CA TYR A 227 32.18 8.80 37.62
C TYR A 227 33.31 9.82 37.73
N THR A 228 33.01 10.98 38.32
CA THR A 228 33.96 12.09 38.50
C THR A 228 33.84 12.68 39.89
N LEU A 229 34.98 12.94 40.54
CA LEU A 229 35.01 13.73 41.77
C LEU A 229 35.28 15.21 41.43
N PRO A 230 34.54 16.16 42.03
CA PRO A 230 34.79 17.59 41.87
C PRO A 230 36.10 17.99 42.55
N LYS A 231 36.77 19.01 42.01
CA LYS A 231 38.07 19.46 42.52
C LYS A 231 37.90 20.40 43.72
N PRO A 232 38.90 20.49 44.61
CA PRO A 232 38.99 21.61 45.54
C PRO A 232 38.91 22.99 44.89
N SER A 233 39.49 23.16 43.69
CA SER A 233 39.45 24.42 42.95
C SER A 233 38.07 24.78 42.38
N THR A 234 37.11 23.84 42.39
CA THR A 234 35.71 24.12 42.00
C THR A 234 34.97 24.90 43.10
N PHE A 235 35.46 24.87 44.34
CA PHE A 235 34.84 25.52 45.48
C PHE A 235 35.56 26.83 45.82
N ILE A 236 34.82 27.93 45.81
CA ILE A 236 35.34 29.27 46.11
C ILE A 236 35.57 29.45 47.62
N SER A 237 34.67 28.89 48.44
CA SER A 237 34.63 29.11 49.89
C SER A 237 35.47 28.12 50.69
N THR A 238 36.33 28.66 51.56
CA THR A 238 37.29 27.93 52.41
C THR A 238 36.68 26.76 53.22
N PRO A 239 35.48 26.88 53.83
CA PRO A 239 34.89 25.80 54.63
C PRO A 239 34.62 24.50 53.86
N PHE A 240 34.37 24.58 52.55
CA PHE A 240 34.17 23.41 51.68
C PHE A 240 35.45 22.99 50.99
N LYS A 241 36.34 23.95 50.71
CA LYS A 241 37.62 23.73 50.04
C LYS A 241 38.64 22.97 50.90
N THR A 242 38.71 23.22 52.20
CA THR A 242 39.69 22.53 53.07
C THR A 242 39.36 21.03 53.25
N PRO A 243 38.11 20.62 53.60
CA PRO A 243 37.79 19.20 53.76
C PRO A 243 37.93 18.38 52.47
N ILE A 244 37.61 18.96 51.30
CA ILE A 244 37.76 18.27 50.02
C ILE A 244 39.24 18.13 49.59
N ILE A 245 40.15 19.02 50.03
CA ILE A 245 41.60 18.81 49.90
C ILE A 245 42.01 17.60 50.74
N SER A 246 41.71 17.60 52.04
CA SER A 246 42.07 16.50 52.94
C SER A 246 41.52 15.15 52.49
N PHE A 247 40.29 15.10 51.97
CA PHE A 247 39.72 13.90 51.35
C PHE A 247 40.49 13.50 50.09
N THR A 248 40.83 14.46 49.20
CA THR A 248 41.57 14.20 47.97
C THR A 248 42.97 13.65 48.24
N ASP A 249 43.68 14.17 49.24
CA ASP A 249 45.05 13.74 49.56
C ASP A 249 45.07 12.34 50.20
N LEU A 250 44.14 12.06 51.13
CA LEU A 250 43.89 10.71 51.65
C LEU A 250 43.61 9.72 50.50
N PHE A 251 42.75 10.13 49.58
CA PHE A 251 42.34 9.34 48.41
C PHE A 251 43.52 9.05 47.46
N LYS A 252 44.38 10.03 47.18
CA LYS A 252 45.63 9.85 46.42
C LYS A 252 46.61 8.89 47.10
N SER A 253 46.67 8.90 48.44
CA SER A 253 47.64 8.10 49.20
C SER A 253 47.30 6.60 49.32
N THR A 254 46.12 6.16 48.87
CA THR A 254 45.64 4.79 49.07
C THR A 254 45.80 3.93 47.79
N PRO A 255 46.70 2.93 47.73
CA PRO A 255 47.05 2.25 46.48
C PRO A 255 45.90 1.52 45.78
N THR A 256 44.97 0.92 46.54
CA THR A 256 43.84 0.13 46.01
C THR A 256 42.78 0.97 45.30
N VAL A 257 42.79 2.29 45.46
CA VAL A 257 41.71 3.18 45.03
C VAL A 257 41.75 3.50 43.53
N ASN A 258 42.87 3.30 42.84
CA ASN A 258 42.98 3.69 41.43
C ASN A 258 42.25 2.76 40.44
N GLU A 259 41.98 1.51 40.82
CA GLU A 259 41.37 0.51 39.91
C GLU A 259 39.99 0.03 40.38
N THR A 260 39.82 -0.31 41.66
CA THR A 260 38.60 -0.97 42.16
C THR A 260 37.64 -0.05 42.92
N PHE A 261 37.91 1.26 43.05
CA PHE A 261 37.19 2.18 43.96
C PHE A 261 35.66 2.03 43.99
N LEU A 262 34.97 1.99 42.85
CA LEU A 262 33.50 1.88 42.81
C LEU A 262 32.95 0.44 42.95
N GLN A 263 33.84 -0.55 42.90
CA GLN A 263 33.55 -1.98 42.98
C GLN A 263 34.00 -2.58 44.33
N ASP A 264 34.86 -1.90 45.09
CA ASP A 264 35.35 -2.37 46.38
C ASP A 264 34.25 -2.27 47.48
N PRO A 265 33.82 -3.41 48.06
CA PRO A 265 32.80 -3.42 49.12
C PRO A 265 33.30 -2.86 50.47
N LEU A 266 34.61 -2.69 50.66
CA LEU A 266 35.21 -2.06 51.84
C LEU A 266 35.14 -0.54 51.77
N ILE A 267 35.09 0.02 50.56
CA ILE A 267 35.12 1.48 50.32
C ILE A 267 33.72 2.02 50.03
N ILE A 268 32.92 1.32 49.22
CA ILE A 268 31.61 1.79 48.76
C ILE A 268 30.49 0.90 49.31
N LYS A 269 29.47 1.55 49.90
CA LYS A 269 28.26 0.88 50.41
C LYS A 269 27.56 0.08 49.30
N LYS A 270 27.00 -1.08 49.68
CA LYS A 270 26.36 -2.06 48.79
C LYS A 270 25.25 -1.50 47.87
N ASP A 271 24.61 -0.40 48.24
CA ASP A 271 23.58 0.30 47.43
C ASP A 271 24.15 1.25 46.35
N ARG A 272 25.41 1.68 46.53
CA ARG A 272 26.16 2.57 45.63
C ARG A 272 27.23 1.85 44.82
N LYS A 273 27.66 0.65 45.22
CA LYS A 273 28.60 -0.19 44.47
C LYS A 273 28.11 -0.43 43.04
N ILE A 274 29.00 -0.27 42.06
CA ILE A 274 28.74 -0.63 40.67
C ILE A 274 28.98 -2.14 40.46
N PRO A 275 28.45 -2.76 39.40
CA PRO A 275 28.59 -4.20 39.20
C PRO A 275 30.04 -4.58 38.89
N ASP A 276 30.48 -5.73 39.40
CA ASP A 276 31.83 -6.25 39.18
C ASP A 276 32.09 -6.60 37.70
N GLU A 277 31.03 -6.79 36.90
CA GLU A 277 31.14 -7.01 35.46
C GLU A 277 31.51 -5.75 34.66
N PHE A 278 31.41 -4.56 35.25
CA PHE A 278 31.75 -3.31 34.55
C PHE A 278 33.28 -3.18 34.42
N GLN A 279 33.78 -3.06 33.20
CA GLN A 279 35.21 -3.09 32.89
C GLN A 279 35.80 -1.68 32.97
N LEU A 280 36.81 -1.45 33.81
CA LEU A 280 37.52 -0.17 33.82
C LEU A 280 38.29 0.00 32.50
N VAL A 281 38.00 1.07 31.76
CA VAL A 281 38.66 1.41 30.46
C VAL A 281 39.61 2.60 30.59
N GLY A 282 39.47 3.42 31.64
CA GLY A 282 40.43 4.47 31.93
C GLY A 282 40.21 5.14 33.28
N ASN A 283 41.32 5.38 33.97
CA ASN A 283 41.44 6.06 35.26
C ASN A 283 42.42 7.25 35.13
N ASN A 284 42.06 8.24 34.31
CA ASN A 284 42.96 9.36 33.99
C ASN A 284 43.16 10.30 35.19
N VAL A 285 44.18 10.05 36.01
CA VAL A 285 44.77 11.06 36.90
C VAL A 285 45.69 11.95 36.06
N SER A 286 45.11 12.96 35.41
CA SER A 286 45.84 13.86 34.50
C SER A 286 46.86 14.72 35.25
N SER A 287 48.16 14.48 35.03
CA SER A 287 49.30 15.18 35.68
C SER A 287 49.55 16.63 35.19
N GLY A 288 48.57 17.25 34.52
CA GLY A 288 48.64 18.67 34.14
C GLY A 288 48.02 19.60 35.20
N LYS A 289 48.15 20.92 35.01
CA LYS A 289 47.61 22.01 35.86
C LYS A 289 46.07 21.97 36.13
N LYS A 290 45.36 20.93 35.68
CA LYS A 290 43.93 20.71 35.85
C LYS A 290 43.61 19.21 36.10
N GLU A 291 44.17 18.61 37.16
CA GLU A 291 43.82 17.24 37.62
C GLU A 291 42.30 17.03 37.78
N LEU A 292 41.71 16.03 37.11
CA LEU A 292 40.32 15.57 37.29
C LEU A 292 40.39 14.08 37.63
N PHE A 293 39.79 13.65 38.74
CA PHE A 293 39.60 12.22 38.97
C PHE A 293 38.38 11.75 38.17
N LYS A 294 38.64 10.88 37.19
CA LYS A 294 37.61 10.35 36.29
C LYS A 294 37.85 8.86 36.07
N TRP A 295 36.87 8.06 36.46
CA TRP A 295 36.80 6.64 36.12
C TRP A 295 35.79 6.44 35.00
N VAL A 296 36.19 5.67 34.00
CA VAL A 296 35.36 5.31 32.84
C VAL A 296 35.21 3.81 32.82
N TYR A 297 34.02 3.33 33.14
CA TYR A 297 33.67 1.91 33.13
C TYR A 297 32.85 1.57 31.90
N ARG A 298 33.34 0.65 31.08
CA ARG A 298 32.61 0.06 29.95
C ARG A 298 31.68 -1.02 30.46
N ILE A 299 30.42 -0.90 30.07
CA ILE A 299 29.38 -1.88 30.36
C ILE A 299 29.47 -2.99 29.31
N PRO A 300 29.72 -4.25 29.69
CA PRO A 300 29.78 -5.33 28.71
C PRO A 300 28.38 -5.70 28.22
N THR A 301 28.27 -6.12 26.96
CA THR A 301 26.99 -6.60 26.38
C THR A 301 26.43 -7.83 27.11
N SER A 302 27.29 -8.59 27.81
CA SER A 302 26.91 -9.70 28.68
C SER A 302 26.16 -9.29 29.95
N PHE A 303 26.01 -8.00 30.24
CA PHE A 303 25.26 -7.51 31.40
C PHE A 303 23.73 -7.57 31.20
N TYR A 304 23.27 -7.24 29.98
CA TYR A 304 21.84 -7.15 29.63
C TYR A 304 21.32 -8.38 28.89
N LYS A 305 21.67 -9.58 29.37
CA LYS A 305 21.38 -10.86 28.68
C LYS A 305 19.90 -11.06 28.37
N THR A 306 19.00 -10.77 29.31
CA THR A 306 17.55 -11.00 29.15
C THR A 306 16.98 -10.04 28.12
N LEU A 307 17.38 -8.76 28.20
CA LEU A 307 16.95 -7.74 27.25
C LEU A 307 17.47 -8.08 25.84
N HIS A 308 18.75 -8.41 25.69
CA HIS A 308 19.33 -8.78 24.40
C HIS A 308 18.66 -10.04 23.82
N PHE A 309 18.35 -11.04 24.64
CA PHE A 309 17.61 -12.22 24.20
C PHE A 309 16.21 -11.87 23.67
N GLN A 310 15.48 -10.96 24.34
CA GLN A 310 14.19 -10.47 23.85
C GLN A 310 14.33 -9.75 22.49
N ILE A 311 15.34 -8.88 22.31
CA ILE A 311 15.56 -8.16 21.04
C ILE A 311 16.01 -9.10 19.92
N ILE A 312 16.94 -10.01 20.18
CA ILE A 312 17.40 -11.01 19.20
C ILE A 312 16.24 -11.93 18.81
N GLY A 313 15.43 -12.39 19.77
CA GLY A 313 14.25 -13.21 19.50
C GLY A 313 13.22 -12.49 18.64
N MET A 314 12.93 -11.22 18.93
CA MET A 314 12.04 -10.37 18.13
C MET A 314 12.57 -10.15 16.70
N ALA A 315 13.85 -9.79 16.54
CA ALA A 315 14.47 -9.58 15.23
C ALA A 315 14.54 -10.88 14.41
N SER A 316 14.84 -12.02 15.05
CA SER A 316 14.86 -13.34 14.40
C SER A 316 13.44 -13.75 13.96
N CYS A 317 12.44 -13.60 14.84
CA CYS A 317 11.05 -13.87 14.52
C CYS A 317 10.56 -12.99 13.34
N SER A 318 10.89 -11.69 13.36
CA SER A 318 10.59 -10.76 12.28
C SER A 318 11.23 -11.20 10.95
N SER A 319 12.48 -11.64 10.98
CA SER A 319 13.20 -12.14 9.79
C SER A 319 12.57 -13.42 9.24
N ILE A 320 12.22 -14.37 10.11
CA ILE A 320 11.58 -15.64 9.74
C ILE A 320 10.21 -15.38 9.11
N ILE A 321 9.37 -14.55 9.75
CA ILE A 321 8.05 -14.16 9.22
C ILE A 321 8.23 -13.48 7.85
N LEU A 322 9.19 -12.56 7.72
CA LEU A 322 9.35 -11.80 6.49
C LEU A 322 9.71 -12.70 5.30
N VAL A 323 10.64 -13.64 5.49
CA VAL A 323 10.98 -14.65 4.49
C VAL A 323 9.80 -15.61 4.24
N ALA A 324 9.13 -16.09 5.30
CA ALA A 324 8.02 -17.03 5.18
C ALA A 324 6.81 -16.47 4.41
N ILE A 325 6.52 -15.17 4.52
CA ILE A 325 5.46 -14.50 3.76
C ILE A 325 5.93 -14.07 2.36
N ALA A 326 7.23 -13.85 2.14
CA ALA A 326 7.78 -13.54 0.82
C ALA A 326 7.81 -14.74 -0.14
N LEU A 327 8.03 -15.96 0.38
CA LEU A 327 8.27 -17.17 -0.43
C LEU A 327 7.07 -17.76 -1.21
N PRO A 328 5.82 -17.78 -0.72
CA PRO A 328 4.69 -18.40 -1.41
C PRO A 328 4.45 -17.81 -2.81
N GLU A 329 3.96 -18.63 -3.74
CA GLU A 329 3.53 -18.15 -5.06
C GLU A 329 2.29 -17.25 -4.91
N ALA A 330 2.19 -16.17 -5.70
CA ALA A 330 1.05 -15.25 -5.59
C ALA A 330 -0.32 -15.91 -5.84
N GLY A 331 -0.37 -16.93 -6.72
CA GLY A 331 -1.57 -17.71 -7.01
C GLY A 331 -1.82 -18.88 -6.05
N SER A 332 -1.18 -18.93 -4.87
CA SER A 332 -1.37 -20.03 -3.92
C SER A 332 -2.60 -19.86 -3.00
N GLY A 333 -3.35 -18.76 -3.14
CA GLY A 333 -4.49 -18.41 -2.27
C GLY A 333 -4.12 -18.04 -0.82
N ILE A 334 -2.83 -18.10 -0.43
CA ILE A 334 -2.43 -17.90 0.97
C ILE A 334 -2.60 -16.43 1.40
N TYR A 335 -2.33 -15.49 0.49
CA TYR A 335 -2.42 -14.07 0.79
C TYR A 335 -3.87 -13.64 1.01
N GLN A 336 -4.81 -14.16 0.21
CA GLN A 336 -6.25 -13.94 0.36
C GLN A 336 -6.80 -14.53 1.67
N LYS A 337 -6.25 -15.66 2.15
CA LYS A 337 -6.60 -16.23 3.47
C LYS A 337 -6.10 -15.36 4.63
N ILE A 338 -4.93 -14.74 4.49
CA ILE A 338 -4.38 -13.84 5.52
C ILE A 338 -5.12 -12.49 5.51
N GLY A 339 -5.40 -11.95 4.32
CA GLY A 339 -6.07 -10.66 4.11
C GLY A 339 -5.13 -9.46 4.23
N ALA A 340 -5.37 -8.45 3.38
CA ALA A 340 -4.57 -7.22 3.32
C ALA A 340 -4.41 -6.49 4.69
N PRO A 341 -5.43 -6.34 5.56
CA PRO A 341 -5.26 -5.67 6.86
C PRO A 341 -4.27 -6.40 7.78
N ALA A 342 -4.31 -7.74 7.79
CA ALA A 342 -3.40 -8.55 8.59
C ALA A 342 -1.97 -8.44 8.05
N LEU A 343 -1.78 -8.52 6.72
CA LEU A 343 -0.48 -8.37 6.06
C LEU A 343 0.17 -7.01 6.39
N VAL A 344 -0.59 -5.91 6.38
CA VAL A 344 -0.09 -4.56 6.76
C VAL A 344 0.35 -4.51 8.23
N CYS A 345 -0.50 -4.98 9.16
CA CYS A 345 -0.15 -5.02 10.58
C CYS A 345 1.08 -5.89 10.85
N LEU A 346 1.17 -7.06 10.22
CA LEU A 346 2.27 -8.00 10.37
C LEU A 346 3.59 -7.41 9.84
N ALA A 347 3.55 -6.76 8.67
CA ALA A 347 4.71 -6.09 8.08
C ALA A 347 5.24 -4.99 9.01
N PHE A 348 4.36 -4.11 9.50
CA PHE A 348 4.76 -3.01 10.38
C PHE A 348 5.31 -3.51 11.73
N GLY A 349 4.76 -4.59 12.28
CA GLY A 349 5.37 -5.29 13.41
C GLY A 349 6.78 -5.79 13.10
N CYS A 350 6.95 -6.52 11.99
CA CYS A 350 8.26 -7.05 11.58
C CYS A 350 9.29 -5.95 11.34
N TYR A 351 8.89 -4.81 10.76
CA TYR A 351 9.79 -3.66 10.56
C TYR A 351 10.26 -3.05 11.89
N CYS A 352 9.38 -2.95 12.90
CA CYS A 352 9.78 -2.53 14.25
C CYS A 352 10.82 -3.49 14.84
N GLY A 353 10.60 -4.80 14.71
CA GLY A 353 11.51 -5.83 15.23
C GLY A 353 12.86 -5.87 14.52
N LEU A 354 12.87 -5.78 13.18
CA LEU A 354 14.10 -5.70 12.37
C LEU A 354 14.92 -4.46 12.71
N TYR A 355 14.29 -3.28 12.78
CA TYR A 355 15.02 -2.05 13.08
C TYR A 355 15.57 -2.03 14.52
N ALA A 356 14.84 -2.59 15.49
CA ALA A 356 15.37 -2.80 16.84
C ALA A 356 16.58 -3.77 16.84
N GLY A 357 16.57 -4.81 16.00
CA GLY A 357 17.73 -5.68 15.75
C GLY A 357 18.92 -4.92 15.14
N LEU A 358 18.69 -4.00 14.21
CA LEU A 358 19.74 -3.12 13.65
C LEU A 358 20.31 -2.16 14.69
N LEU A 359 19.47 -1.60 15.58
CA LEU A 359 19.93 -0.80 16.72
C LEU A 359 20.85 -1.62 17.65
N PHE A 360 20.51 -2.89 17.91
CA PHE A 360 21.35 -3.80 18.69
C PHE A 360 22.69 -4.10 18.02
N LEU A 361 22.69 -4.43 16.72
CA LEU A 361 23.92 -4.64 15.95
C LEU A 361 24.84 -3.42 16.02
N ASP A 362 24.32 -2.23 15.77
CA ASP A 362 25.11 -0.99 15.76
C ASP A 362 25.62 -0.56 17.14
N LYS A 363 24.80 -0.67 18.18
CA LYS A 363 25.10 -0.05 19.48
C LYS A 363 25.64 -1.01 20.52
N ALA A 364 25.33 -2.31 20.41
CA ALA A 364 25.85 -3.34 21.29
C ALA A 364 27.10 -4.02 20.70
N LEU A 365 26.96 -4.60 19.50
CA LEU A 365 27.97 -5.49 18.93
C LEU A 365 29.07 -4.73 18.18
N LEU A 366 28.70 -3.74 17.38
CA LEU A 366 29.63 -2.93 16.56
C LEU A 366 29.85 -1.53 17.13
N ARG A 367 29.74 -1.39 18.46
CA ARG A 367 29.83 -0.13 19.21
C ARG A 367 31.09 0.71 18.88
N SER A 368 32.21 0.06 18.61
CA SER A 368 33.50 0.69 18.27
C SER A 368 33.74 0.86 16.76
N SER A 369 32.81 0.43 15.90
CA SER A 369 32.92 0.63 14.46
C SER A 369 32.71 2.12 14.11
N PRO A 370 33.56 2.73 13.27
CA PRO A 370 33.32 4.08 12.75
C PRO A 370 32.13 4.12 11.78
N ILE A 371 31.71 2.97 11.23
CA ILE A 371 30.64 2.84 10.23
C ILE A 371 29.51 2.01 10.84
N SER A 372 28.29 2.56 10.82
CA SER A 372 27.09 1.81 11.23
C SER A 372 26.62 0.85 10.15
N VAL A 373 26.10 -0.31 10.55
CA VAL A 373 25.40 -1.29 9.72
C VAL A 373 24.23 -0.65 9.00
N ARG A 374 23.48 0.27 9.63
CA ARG A 374 22.42 1.02 8.93
C ARG A 374 22.96 1.82 7.73
N LEU A 375 24.13 2.47 7.86
CA LEU A 375 24.77 3.16 6.75
C LEU A 375 25.28 2.18 5.69
N LEU A 376 25.88 1.06 6.09
CA LEU A 376 26.30 0.00 5.16
C LEU A 376 25.10 -0.56 4.37
N ILE A 377 23.97 -0.84 5.03
CA ILE A 377 22.73 -1.29 4.39
C ILE A 377 22.19 -0.23 3.43
N ALA A 378 22.20 1.05 3.81
CA ALA A 378 21.79 2.12 2.90
C ALA A 378 22.68 2.20 1.65
N ILE A 379 24.01 2.05 1.80
CA ILE A 379 24.95 1.96 0.69
C ILE A 379 24.65 0.72 -0.17
N VAL A 380 24.40 -0.44 0.43
CA VAL A 380 24.04 -1.67 -0.29
C VAL A 380 22.76 -1.50 -1.11
N VAL A 381 21.71 -0.90 -0.56
CA VAL A 381 20.46 -0.60 -1.30
C VAL A 381 20.70 0.37 -2.45
N ILE A 382 21.51 1.43 -2.25
CA ILE A 382 21.88 2.39 -3.30
C ILE A 382 22.70 1.71 -4.40
N VAL A 383 23.66 0.86 -4.05
CA VAL A 383 24.46 0.11 -5.04
C VAL A 383 23.59 -0.89 -5.79
N PHE A 384 22.71 -1.61 -5.10
CA PHE A 384 21.82 -2.58 -5.72
C PHE A 384 20.76 -1.94 -6.62
N SER A 385 20.29 -0.71 -6.34
CA SER A 385 19.35 -0.03 -7.23
C SER A 385 19.92 0.26 -8.62
N VAL A 386 21.24 0.37 -8.77
CA VAL A 386 21.92 0.51 -10.07
C VAL A 386 21.88 -0.80 -10.88
N PHE A 387 21.93 -1.96 -10.21
CA PHE A 387 21.97 -3.28 -10.86
C PHE A 387 20.60 -3.96 -10.98
N ASN A 388 19.66 -3.64 -10.09
CA ASN A 388 18.35 -4.26 -10.09
C ASN A 388 17.54 -3.81 -11.31
N HIS A 389 16.85 -4.76 -11.95
CA HIS A 389 16.21 -4.52 -13.25
C HIS A 389 14.79 -3.95 -13.15
N ASP A 390 14.43 -3.28 -12.04
CA ASP A 390 13.16 -2.60 -11.72
C ASP A 390 11.89 -3.26 -12.31
N HIS A 391 11.43 -4.35 -11.68
CA HIS A 391 10.14 -4.99 -12.01
C HIS A 391 9.96 -5.28 -13.52
N PRO A 392 10.82 -6.14 -14.11
CA PRO A 392 10.80 -6.45 -15.52
C PRO A 392 9.46 -7.05 -15.96
N VAL A 393 9.07 -6.77 -17.20
CA VAL A 393 7.83 -7.27 -17.81
C VAL A 393 7.91 -8.78 -18.07
N ARG A 394 6.79 -9.49 -17.86
CA ARG A 394 6.59 -10.92 -18.21
C ARG A 394 6.47 -11.11 -19.73
N ILE A 395 7.58 -10.91 -20.44
CA ILE A 395 7.71 -11.14 -21.89
C ILE A 395 7.82 -12.65 -22.15
N THR A 396 7.10 -13.14 -23.16
CA THR A 396 7.18 -14.53 -23.62
C THR A 396 8.28 -14.68 -24.67
N GLN A 397 8.85 -15.89 -24.81
CA GLN A 397 9.87 -16.18 -25.81
C GLN A 397 9.31 -16.40 -27.22
N GLU A 398 7.98 -16.37 -27.38
CA GLU A 398 7.31 -16.63 -28.65
C GLU A 398 7.48 -15.45 -29.62
N GLN A 399 7.57 -15.76 -30.91
CA GLN A 399 7.64 -14.75 -31.95
C GLN A 399 6.32 -13.98 -32.02
N LEU A 400 6.42 -12.65 -32.04
CA LEU A 400 5.25 -11.77 -32.18
C LEU A 400 4.57 -12.03 -33.54
N PRO A 401 3.27 -12.42 -33.57
CA PRO A 401 2.54 -12.58 -34.82
C PRO A 401 2.38 -11.25 -35.56
N LYS A 402 2.33 -11.29 -36.89
CA LYS A 402 2.16 -10.08 -37.70
C LYS A 402 0.76 -9.51 -37.52
N ARG A 403 0.64 -8.45 -36.71
CA ARG A 403 -0.62 -7.69 -36.54
C ARG A 403 -1.06 -7.08 -37.89
N PRO A 404 -2.35 -7.17 -38.26
CA PRO A 404 -2.88 -6.38 -39.37
C PRO A 404 -2.98 -4.90 -38.97
N THR A 405 -3.02 -4.02 -39.97
CA THR A 405 -3.20 -2.58 -39.69
C THR A 405 -4.66 -2.26 -39.34
N VAL A 406 -4.88 -1.20 -38.57
CA VAL A 406 -6.22 -0.76 -38.11
C VAL A 406 -7.20 -0.61 -39.27
N ALA A 407 -6.84 0.11 -40.33
CA ALA A 407 -7.71 0.33 -41.49
C ALA A 407 -7.99 -0.98 -42.27
N ARG A 408 -6.98 -1.83 -42.44
CA ARG A 408 -7.13 -3.12 -43.13
C ARG A 408 -8.04 -4.09 -42.36
N GLN A 409 -7.92 -4.12 -41.04
CA GLN A 409 -8.83 -4.91 -40.19
C GLN A 409 -10.22 -4.29 -40.19
N PHE A 410 -10.36 -2.96 -40.15
CA PHE A 410 -11.66 -2.29 -40.27
C PHE A 410 -12.38 -2.67 -41.57
N ASP A 411 -11.72 -2.61 -42.73
CA ASP A 411 -12.36 -2.95 -44.00
C ASP A 411 -12.80 -4.44 -44.07
N ARG A 412 -12.03 -5.34 -43.45
CA ARG A 412 -12.39 -6.75 -43.30
C ARG A 412 -13.59 -6.93 -42.36
N TRP A 413 -13.50 -6.34 -41.16
CA TRP A 413 -14.52 -6.37 -40.11
C TRP A 413 -15.85 -5.80 -40.62
N PHE A 414 -15.80 -4.62 -41.25
CA PHE A 414 -16.97 -3.91 -41.77
C PHE A 414 -17.66 -4.70 -42.89
N LYS A 415 -16.91 -5.40 -43.75
CA LYS A 415 -17.48 -6.31 -44.75
C LYS A 415 -18.23 -7.48 -44.09
N SER A 416 -17.66 -8.10 -43.05
CA SER A 416 -18.33 -9.15 -42.26
C SER A 416 -19.53 -8.61 -41.46
N TYR A 417 -19.46 -7.36 -41.00
CA TYR A 417 -20.52 -6.68 -40.26
C TYR A 417 -21.74 -6.40 -41.16
N VAL A 418 -21.52 -5.70 -42.28
CA VAL A 418 -22.57 -5.39 -43.27
C VAL A 418 -23.22 -6.66 -43.80
N ASN A 419 -22.45 -7.70 -44.11
CA ASN A 419 -23.00 -8.97 -44.59
C ASN A 419 -23.93 -9.68 -43.58
N ARG A 420 -23.76 -9.46 -42.26
CA ARG A 420 -24.62 -10.03 -41.21
C ARG A 420 -25.87 -9.20 -40.94
N ILE A 421 -25.82 -7.89 -41.22
CA ILE A 421 -27.01 -7.02 -41.14
C ILE A 421 -27.89 -7.23 -42.38
N ASP A 422 -27.27 -7.29 -43.56
CA ASP A 422 -27.98 -7.34 -44.85
C ASP A 422 -28.35 -8.76 -45.29
N SER A 423 -28.19 -9.79 -44.44
CA SER A 423 -28.39 -11.20 -44.81
C SER A 423 -29.84 -11.64 -45.06
N THR A 424 -30.79 -10.71 -45.15
CA THR A 424 -32.19 -10.97 -45.54
C THR A 424 -32.53 -10.31 -46.88
N ASN A 425 -32.15 -10.94 -47.99
CA ASN A 425 -32.67 -10.79 -49.37
C ASN A 425 -32.90 -9.38 -49.97
N ALA A 426 -32.50 -8.29 -49.32
CA ALA A 426 -32.65 -6.94 -49.84
C ALA A 426 -31.61 -6.64 -50.94
N PRO A 427 -31.97 -5.93 -52.02
CA PRO A 427 -31.01 -5.55 -53.06
C PRO A 427 -29.84 -4.73 -52.50
N ARG A 428 -28.61 -5.21 -52.72
CA ARG A 428 -27.37 -4.45 -52.46
C ARG A 428 -27.23 -3.26 -53.42
N THR A 429 -27.98 -2.17 -53.23
CA THR A 429 -27.85 -0.97 -54.10
C THR A 429 -28.41 0.34 -53.52
N ASP A 430 -28.28 0.62 -52.21
CA ASP A 430 -28.32 2.01 -51.73
C ASP A 430 -26.90 2.50 -51.35
N PRO A 431 -26.26 3.35 -52.17
CA PRO A 431 -24.96 3.95 -51.87
C PRO A 431 -24.95 4.91 -50.68
N ASN A 432 -26.13 5.42 -50.27
CA ASN A 432 -26.27 6.34 -49.14
C ASN A 432 -26.47 5.61 -47.81
N LYS A 433 -26.75 4.30 -47.84
CA LYS A 433 -26.97 3.44 -46.67
C LYS A 433 -25.82 3.53 -45.68
N LYS A 434 -26.12 3.93 -44.45
CA LYS A 434 -25.16 4.04 -43.34
C LYS A 434 -25.41 2.95 -42.31
N TYR A 435 -24.35 2.53 -41.63
CA TYR A 435 -24.37 1.47 -40.62
C TYR A 435 -23.82 2.03 -39.32
N PRO A 436 -24.49 1.84 -38.18
CA PRO A 436 -23.94 2.26 -36.90
C PRO A 436 -22.73 1.41 -36.52
N VAL A 437 -21.69 2.01 -35.96
CA VAL A 437 -20.52 1.27 -35.45
C VAL A 437 -20.17 1.82 -34.08
N PHE A 438 -20.00 0.91 -33.12
CA PHE A 438 -19.75 1.25 -31.73
C PHE A 438 -18.25 1.37 -31.44
N PHE A 439 -17.92 2.39 -30.66
CA PHE A 439 -16.57 2.72 -30.21
C PHE A 439 -16.64 2.97 -28.70
N ILE A 440 -15.77 2.31 -27.92
CA ILE A 440 -15.82 2.38 -26.44
C ILE A 440 -14.55 3.05 -25.90
N CYS A 441 -14.73 4.09 -25.08
CA CYS A 441 -13.68 4.70 -24.27
C CYS A 441 -13.94 4.36 -22.79
N ALA A 442 -12.95 3.84 -22.06
CA ALA A 442 -13.11 3.42 -20.67
C ALA A 442 -12.06 4.04 -19.73
N GLU A 443 -12.55 4.78 -18.73
CA GLU A 443 -11.75 5.61 -17.84
C GLU A 443 -11.00 4.85 -16.73
N GLY A 444 -9.82 5.35 -16.38
CA GLY A 444 -8.99 4.82 -15.29
C GLY A 444 -9.54 5.08 -13.89
N GLY A 445 -9.45 4.05 -13.03
CA GLY A 445 -9.95 4.10 -11.65
C GLY A 445 -9.91 2.76 -10.89
N ALA A 446 -8.82 1.99 -11.04
CA ALA A 446 -8.64 0.65 -10.44
C ALA A 446 -9.85 -0.30 -10.67
N LEU A 447 -10.10 -1.29 -9.81
CA LEU A 447 -11.23 -2.21 -10.03
C LEU A 447 -12.59 -1.53 -9.98
N ARG A 448 -12.74 -0.33 -9.39
CA ARG A 448 -14.01 0.42 -9.43
C ARG A 448 -14.48 0.66 -10.87
N THR A 449 -13.63 1.26 -11.71
CA THR A 449 -14.00 1.49 -13.12
C THR A 449 -13.84 0.25 -13.98
N GLY A 450 -12.96 -0.69 -13.61
CA GLY A 450 -12.87 -1.99 -14.28
C GLY A 450 -14.15 -2.80 -14.14
N ALA A 451 -14.67 -2.93 -12.93
CA ALA A 451 -15.91 -3.63 -12.63
C ALA A 451 -17.11 -2.93 -13.27
N TYR A 452 -17.21 -1.59 -13.16
CA TYR A 452 -18.25 -0.84 -13.87
C TYR A 452 -18.19 -1.08 -15.39
N THR A 453 -17.02 -0.95 -16.01
CA THR A 453 -16.82 -1.14 -17.46
C THR A 453 -17.19 -2.56 -17.90
N GLY A 454 -16.66 -3.58 -17.22
CA GLY A 454 -16.90 -4.98 -17.57
C GLY A 454 -18.37 -5.37 -17.40
N LEU A 455 -18.95 -5.08 -16.24
CA LEU A 455 -20.36 -5.42 -15.93
C LEU A 455 -21.35 -4.61 -16.77
N TYR A 456 -21.05 -3.34 -17.08
CA TYR A 456 -21.91 -2.52 -17.93
C TYR A 456 -21.94 -3.06 -19.35
N LEU A 457 -20.80 -3.46 -19.92
CA LEU A 457 -20.75 -3.98 -21.29
C LEU A 457 -21.39 -5.38 -21.41
N THR A 458 -21.19 -6.30 -20.46
CA THR A 458 -21.87 -7.61 -20.51
C THR A 458 -23.38 -7.47 -20.40
N LYS A 459 -23.88 -6.64 -19.47
CA LYS A 459 -25.31 -6.38 -19.31
C LYS A 459 -25.93 -5.58 -20.46
N LEU A 460 -25.18 -4.66 -21.07
CA LEU A 460 -25.65 -3.93 -22.24
C LEU A 460 -25.79 -4.89 -23.44
N GLU A 461 -24.87 -5.84 -23.61
CA GLU A 461 -24.97 -6.87 -24.66
C GLU A 461 -26.19 -7.79 -24.44
N GLU A 462 -26.41 -8.24 -23.20
CA GLU A 462 -27.59 -9.00 -22.74
C GLU A 462 -28.90 -8.27 -23.11
N ILE A 463 -29.04 -7.00 -22.70
CA ILE A 463 -30.26 -6.22 -22.97
C ILE A 463 -30.40 -5.86 -24.46
N MET A 464 -29.31 -5.60 -25.19
CA MET A 464 -29.37 -5.33 -26.64
C MET A 464 -29.80 -6.56 -27.44
N SER A 465 -29.32 -7.75 -27.07
CA SER A 465 -29.77 -9.02 -27.63
C SER A 465 -31.27 -9.20 -27.37
N ASP A 466 -31.66 -9.26 -26.09
CA ASP A 466 -32.96 -9.81 -25.70
C ASP A 466 -34.11 -8.82 -25.91
N SER A 467 -33.88 -7.53 -25.62
CA SER A 467 -34.93 -6.50 -25.71
C SER A 467 -34.98 -5.81 -27.07
N LEU A 468 -33.89 -5.85 -27.85
CA LEU A 468 -33.77 -5.05 -29.08
C LEU A 468 -33.36 -5.87 -30.32
N GLY A 469 -32.87 -7.10 -30.19
CA GLY A 469 -32.39 -7.91 -31.32
C GLY A 469 -31.17 -7.31 -32.01
N ILE A 470 -30.28 -6.65 -31.27
CA ILE A 470 -29.08 -5.99 -31.77
C ILE A 470 -27.83 -6.74 -31.30
N ASP A 471 -27.04 -7.24 -32.26
CA ASP A 471 -25.71 -7.80 -32.00
C ASP A 471 -24.71 -6.66 -31.67
N LEU A 472 -24.64 -6.28 -30.39
CA LEU A 472 -23.69 -5.26 -29.91
C LEU A 472 -22.24 -5.68 -30.15
N ARG A 473 -21.90 -6.91 -29.76
CA ARG A 473 -20.56 -7.50 -29.92
C ARG A 473 -20.08 -7.39 -31.37
N GLY A 474 -20.90 -7.81 -32.31
CA GLY A 474 -20.59 -7.70 -33.73
C GLY A 474 -20.58 -6.29 -34.29
N SER A 475 -21.09 -5.29 -33.55
CA SER A 475 -21.16 -3.88 -33.93
C SER A 475 -20.06 -3.00 -33.32
N ILE A 476 -19.31 -3.50 -32.32
CA ILE A 476 -18.15 -2.81 -31.75
C ILE A 476 -16.93 -3.01 -32.66
N PHE A 477 -16.33 -1.92 -33.13
CA PHE A 477 -15.06 -1.99 -33.87
C PHE A 477 -13.84 -1.72 -32.99
N ALA A 478 -13.91 -0.76 -32.05
CA ALA A 478 -12.74 -0.37 -31.27
C ALA A 478 -13.07 -0.06 -29.81
N MET A 479 -12.13 -0.42 -28.92
CA MET A 479 -12.20 -0.22 -27.49
C MET A 479 -10.84 0.32 -26.98
N SER A 480 -10.84 1.47 -26.31
CA SER A 480 -9.64 2.07 -25.72
C SER A 480 -9.82 2.29 -24.22
N GLY A 481 -8.91 1.72 -23.42
CA GLY A 481 -9.00 1.73 -21.96
C GLY A 481 -7.75 2.27 -21.29
N VAL A 482 -7.95 2.82 -20.10
CA VAL A 482 -6.89 3.30 -19.21
C VAL A 482 -7.04 2.62 -17.85
N SER A 483 -5.95 2.16 -17.24
CA SER A 483 -5.92 1.68 -15.85
C SER A 483 -7.03 0.66 -15.55
N GLY A 484 -7.88 0.94 -14.56
CA GLY A 484 -9.12 0.21 -14.27
C GLY A 484 -9.99 -0.11 -15.49
N GLY A 485 -10.29 0.91 -16.32
CA GLY A 485 -11.08 0.74 -17.55
C GLY A 485 -10.43 -0.22 -18.55
N ALA A 486 -9.09 -0.27 -18.63
CA ALA A 486 -8.38 -1.28 -19.43
C ALA A 486 -8.58 -2.71 -18.89
N VAL A 487 -8.63 -2.91 -17.56
CA VAL A 487 -9.01 -4.21 -16.96
C VAL A 487 -10.44 -4.57 -17.34
N GLY A 488 -11.38 -3.62 -17.25
CA GLY A 488 -12.79 -3.81 -17.62
C GLY A 488 -12.98 -4.22 -19.08
N LEU A 489 -12.37 -3.49 -20.02
CA LEU A 489 -12.37 -3.84 -21.44
C LEU A 489 -11.63 -5.16 -21.70
N GLY A 490 -10.58 -5.46 -20.93
CA GLY A 490 -9.86 -6.73 -21.00
C GLY A 490 -10.73 -7.92 -20.62
N VAL A 491 -11.49 -7.82 -19.52
CA VAL A 491 -12.48 -8.84 -19.10
C VAL A 491 -13.59 -8.99 -20.14
N TYR A 492 -14.21 -7.89 -20.56
CA TYR A 492 -15.26 -7.92 -21.57
C TYR A 492 -14.76 -8.53 -22.89
N ASN A 493 -13.57 -8.13 -23.37
CA ASN A 493 -13.03 -8.69 -24.61
C ASN A 493 -12.70 -10.19 -24.49
N ALA A 494 -12.20 -10.64 -23.34
CA ALA A 494 -11.91 -12.05 -23.08
C ALA A 494 -13.19 -12.90 -23.15
N ILE A 495 -14.25 -12.46 -22.45
CA ILE A 495 -15.55 -13.14 -22.43
C ILE A 495 -16.20 -13.11 -23.81
N ALA A 496 -16.34 -11.92 -24.40
CA ALA A 496 -17.16 -11.73 -25.59
C ALA A 496 -16.47 -12.23 -26.87
N TYR A 497 -15.15 -12.07 -27.05
CA TYR A 497 -14.51 -12.37 -28.35
C TYR A 497 -13.53 -13.54 -28.31
N ARG A 498 -12.92 -13.84 -27.16
CA ARG A 498 -11.87 -14.87 -27.07
C ARG A 498 -12.37 -16.21 -26.54
N GLN A 499 -13.43 -16.22 -25.74
CA GLN A 499 -14.06 -17.44 -25.26
C GLN A 499 -15.23 -17.85 -26.17
N LYS A 500 -15.21 -19.08 -26.69
CA LYS A 500 -16.12 -19.50 -27.76
C LYS A 500 -17.42 -20.17 -27.28
N ASP A 501 -17.44 -20.63 -26.03
CA ASP A 501 -18.47 -21.54 -25.51
C ASP A 501 -19.22 -21.00 -24.26
N ILE A 502 -19.18 -19.69 -23.99
CA ILE A 502 -19.95 -19.07 -22.89
C ILE A 502 -21.36 -18.71 -23.38
N GLN A 503 -22.39 -19.24 -22.68
CA GLN A 503 -23.75 -18.72 -22.75
C GLN A 503 -23.85 -17.35 -22.06
N GLN A 504 -24.72 -16.47 -22.56
CA GLN A 504 -24.76 -15.05 -22.18
C GLN A 504 -25.05 -14.82 -20.68
N ASP A 505 -25.97 -15.58 -20.08
CA ASP A 505 -26.25 -15.57 -18.63
C ASP A 505 -24.99 -15.85 -17.77
N ASN A 506 -24.03 -16.61 -18.31
CA ASN A 506 -22.77 -16.91 -17.63
C ASN A 506 -21.72 -15.80 -17.81
N ALA A 507 -21.87 -14.90 -18.80
CA ALA A 507 -20.96 -13.77 -19.03
C ALA A 507 -21.00 -12.76 -17.88
N THR A 508 -22.19 -12.28 -17.51
CA THR A 508 -22.38 -11.33 -16.40
C THR A 508 -21.97 -11.97 -15.06
N ARG A 509 -22.16 -13.29 -14.89
CA ARG A 509 -21.68 -14.04 -13.70
C ARG A 509 -20.16 -14.16 -13.66
N LEU A 510 -19.49 -14.48 -14.77
CA LEU A 510 -18.03 -14.54 -14.87
C LEU A 510 -17.42 -13.18 -14.55
N ALA A 511 -17.90 -12.11 -15.19
CA ALA A 511 -17.46 -10.75 -14.92
C ALA A 511 -17.62 -10.38 -13.43
N THR A 512 -18.77 -10.68 -12.83
CA THR A 512 -19.00 -10.46 -11.39
C THR A 512 -18.00 -11.24 -10.53
N SER A 513 -17.78 -12.53 -10.82
CA SER A 513 -16.83 -13.37 -10.10
C SER A 513 -15.39 -12.86 -10.21
N PHE A 514 -14.97 -12.36 -11.38
CA PHE A 514 -13.65 -11.81 -11.60
C PHE A 514 -13.40 -10.56 -10.74
N PHE A 515 -14.35 -9.63 -10.70
CA PHE A 515 -14.20 -8.36 -9.95
C PHE A 515 -14.39 -8.50 -8.43
N SER A 516 -15.03 -9.58 -7.98
CA SER A 516 -15.11 -9.96 -6.56
C SER A 516 -13.87 -10.70 -6.05
N HIS A 517 -12.90 -11.05 -6.91
CA HIS A 517 -11.69 -11.76 -6.49
C HIS A 517 -10.69 -10.81 -5.80
N ASP A 518 -10.06 -11.27 -4.72
CA ASP A 518 -9.08 -10.48 -3.95
C ASP A 518 -7.70 -10.46 -4.64
N ALA A 519 -7.52 -9.47 -5.51
CA ALA A 519 -6.24 -9.15 -6.14
C ALA A 519 -5.34 -8.24 -5.26
N LEU A 520 -5.87 -7.64 -4.19
CA LEU A 520 -5.11 -6.73 -3.33
C LEU A 520 -4.22 -7.49 -2.34
N SER A 521 -4.71 -8.54 -1.67
CA SER A 521 -3.90 -9.24 -0.67
C SER A 521 -2.60 -9.85 -1.25
N PRO A 522 -2.59 -10.50 -2.44
CA PRO A 522 -1.35 -10.91 -3.10
C PRO A 522 -0.40 -9.75 -3.41
N LEU A 523 -0.93 -8.62 -3.87
CA LEU A 523 -0.15 -7.40 -4.14
C LEU A 523 0.50 -6.86 -2.87
N ILE A 524 -0.26 -6.72 -1.78
CA ILE A 524 0.21 -6.24 -0.47
C ILE A 524 1.24 -7.22 0.13
N GLY A 525 0.99 -8.53 0.01
CA GLY A 525 1.90 -9.58 0.44
C GLY A 525 3.24 -9.56 -0.29
N LYS A 526 3.26 -9.22 -1.58
CA LYS A 526 4.54 -9.00 -2.28
C LYS A 526 5.14 -7.63 -1.98
N MET A 527 4.36 -6.56 -1.92
CA MET A 527 4.84 -5.20 -1.66
C MET A 527 5.63 -5.08 -0.34
N PHE A 528 5.09 -5.60 0.76
CA PHE A 528 5.71 -5.44 2.09
C PHE A 528 6.68 -6.57 2.49
N PHE A 529 6.70 -7.69 1.77
CA PHE A 529 7.54 -8.84 2.15
C PHE A 529 8.48 -9.25 1.02
N GLY A 530 7.95 -9.59 -0.16
CA GLY A 530 8.76 -9.97 -1.32
C GLY A 530 9.66 -8.84 -1.82
N GLU A 531 9.08 -7.68 -2.13
CA GLU A 531 9.81 -6.56 -2.70
C GLU A 531 10.72 -5.89 -1.69
N PHE A 532 10.35 -5.89 -0.40
CA PHE A 532 11.24 -5.53 0.69
C PHE A 532 12.54 -6.36 0.66
N LEU A 533 12.48 -7.68 0.40
CA LEU A 533 13.69 -8.50 0.21
C LEU A 533 14.42 -8.18 -1.10
N ASN A 534 13.71 -7.88 -2.20
CA ASN A 534 14.34 -7.49 -3.47
C ASN A 534 15.18 -6.20 -3.35
N LEU A 535 14.88 -5.28 -2.41
CA LEU A 535 15.72 -4.11 -2.14
C LEU A 535 17.14 -4.49 -1.69
N PHE A 536 17.29 -5.64 -1.04
CA PHE A 536 18.55 -6.18 -0.53
C PHE A 536 19.14 -7.26 -1.46
N TRP A 537 18.76 -7.28 -2.74
CA TRP A 537 19.33 -8.19 -3.74
C TRP A 537 19.67 -7.46 -5.06
N PRO A 538 20.82 -7.71 -5.70
CA PRO A 538 21.27 -6.97 -6.89
C PRO A 538 20.54 -7.34 -8.19
N ARG A 539 19.58 -8.27 -8.15
CA ARG A 539 18.80 -8.71 -9.31
C ARG A 539 17.33 -8.82 -8.92
N ASN A 540 16.42 -8.62 -9.88
CA ASN A 540 14.99 -8.81 -9.60
C ASN A 540 14.67 -10.30 -9.46
N ILE A 541 14.00 -10.69 -8.37
CA ILE A 541 13.41 -12.02 -8.20
C ILE A 541 11.91 -11.92 -8.54
N ASP A 542 11.49 -12.55 -9.64
CA ASP A 542 10.09 -12.48 -10.12
C ASP A 542 9.07 -13.00 -9.10
N ARG A 543 9.40 -14.07 -8.36
CA ARG A 543 8.58 -14.60 -7.25
C ARG A 543 8.28 -13.55 -6.16
N PHE A 544 9.08 -12.50 -6.07
CA PHE A 544 8.91 -11.41 -5.12
C PHE A 544 8.22 -10.17 -5.73
N SER A 545 7.96 -10.14 -7.04
CA SER A 545 7.34 -9.01 -7.76
C SER A 545 5.85 -8.85 -7.43
N ARG A 546 5.43 -7.64 -7.00
CA ARG A 546 4.02 -7.31 -6.76
C ARG A 546 3.23 -7.11 -8.06
N ALA A 547 3.89 -6.71 -9.15
CA ALA A 547 3.29 -6.68 -10.48
C ALA A 547 2.94 -8.10 -10.97
N THR A 548 3.84 -9.07 -10.78
CA THR A 548 3.60 -10.48 -11.11
C THR A 548 2.50 -11.08 -10.25
N ALA A 549 2.38 -10.64 -8.99
CA ALA A 549 1.28 -11.06 -8.12
C ALA A 549 -0.08 -10.54 -8.59
N LEU A 550 -0.16 -9.28 -9.01
CA LEU A 550 -1.37 -8.70 -9.59
C LEU A 550 -1.79 -9.44 -10.86
N GLU A 551 -0.86 -9.65 -11.80
CA GLU A 551 -1.14 -10.41 -13.03
C GLU A 551 -1.59 -11.86 -12.75
N LYS A 552 -0.91 -12.57 -11.83
CA LYS A 552 -1.31 -13.93 -11.41
C LYS A 552 -2.68 -13.95 -10.72
N SER A 553 -3.08 -12.90 -9.99
CA SER A 553 -4.40 -12.83 -9.36
C SER A 553 -5.54 -12.70 -10.38
N TRP A 554 -5.34 -11.95 -11.48
CA TRP A 554 -6.31 -11.91 -12.58
C TRP A 554 -6.33 -13.21 -13.39
N GLU A 555 -5.16 -13.82 -13.62
CA GLU A 555 -5.06 -15.15 -14.22
C GLU A 555 -5.85 -16.18 -13.39
N GLN A 556 -5.74 -16.14 -12.05
CA GLN A 556 -6.51 -17.00 -11.15
C GLN A 556 -8.01 -16.68 -11.21
N ALA A 557 -8.39 -15.40 -11.04
CA ALA A 557 -9.80 -14.96 -11.01
C ALA A 557 -10.58 -15.35 -12.27
N TYR A 558 -9.94 -15.29 -13.45
CA TYR A 558 -10.56 -15.73 -14.70
C TYR A 558 -10.60 -17.27 -14.78
N GLY A 559 -9.49 -17.94 -14.45
CA GLY A 559 -9.33 -19.39 -14.54
C GLY A 559 -10.23 -20.20 -13.59
N GLU A 560 -10.60 -19.63 -12.43
CA GLU A 560 -11.53 -20.23 -11.46
C GLU A 560 -12.92 -20.47 -12.07
N PHE A 561 -13.36 -19.64 -13.02
CA PHE A 561 -14.65 -19.79 -13.70
C PHE A 561 -14.53 -20.42 -15.10
N SER A 562 -13.53 -20.03 -15.91
CA SER A 562 -13.36 -20.54 -17.28
C SER A 562 -12.81 -21.97 -17.36
N GLY A 563 -12.21 -22.44 -16.26
CA GLY A 563 -11.32 -23.59 -16.25
C GLY A 563 -9.91 -23.25 -16.79
N PRO A 564 -8.86 -24.00 -16.39
CA PRO A 564 -7.47 -23.67 -16.76
C PRO A 564 -7.18 -23.70 -18.26
N SER A 565 -7.83 -24.58 -19.02
CA SER A 565 -7.62 -24.75 -20.47
C SER A 565 -8.18 -23.60 -21.31
N HIS A 566 -9.09 -22.79 -20.77
CA HIS A 566 -9.73 -21.66 -21.45
C HIS A 566 -9.34 -20.31 -20.84
N ASN A 567 -8.27 -20.26 -20.05
CA ASN A 567 -7.85 -19.07 -19.33
C ASN A 567 -7.22 -18.04 -20.29
N VAL A 568 -8.06 -17.14 -20.80
CA VAL A 568 -7.66 -16.07 -21.71
C VAL A 568 -6.59 -15.16 -21.08
N PHE A 569 -6.67 -14.89 -19.77
CA PHE A 569 -5.75 -14.00 -19.06
C PHE A 569 -4.32 -14.54 -19.02
N SER A 570 -4.13 -15.86 -18.93
CA SER A 570 -2.79 -16.47 -18.98
C SER A 570 -2.29 -16.73 -20.41
N SER A 571 -3.17 -16.70 -21.41
CA SER A 571 -2.82 -16.83 -22.84
C SER A 571 -2.06 -15.62 -23.38
N ASN A 572 -1.53 -15.75 -24.61
CA ASN A 572 -0.93 -14.64 -25.35
C ASN A 572 -1.94 -13.51 -25.63
N PHE A 573 -1.45 -12.26 -25.65
CA PHE A 573 -2.25 -11.10 -26.03
C PHE A 573 -2.48 -11.00 -27.54
N ILE A 574 -1.43 -11.18 -28.35
CA ILE A 574 -1.57 -11.19 -29.82
C ILE A 574 -1.90 -12.60 -30.28
N GLU A 575 -3.04 -12.75 -30.95
CA GLU A 575 -3.51 -14.03 -31.49
C GLU A 575 -2.87 -14.35 -32.84
N ASN A 576 -2.58 -15.63 -33.09
CA ASN A 576 -2.05 -16.08 -34.38
C ASN A 576 -3.09 -15.93 -35.51
N ASN A 577 -4.35 -16.26 -35.20
CA ASN A 577 -5.48 -16.22 -36.12
C ASN A 577 -6.67 -15.52 -35.43
N PRO A 578 -6.65 -14.18 -35.30
CA PRO A 578 -7.79 -13.43 -34.73
C PRO A 578 -9.02 -13.56 -35.64
N ASP A 579 -10.22 -13.50 -35.04
CA ASP A 579 -11.46 -13.48 -35.80
C ASP A 579 -11.51 -12.24 -36.72
N SER A 580 -12.19 -12.38 -37.86
CA SER A 580 -12.60 -11.23 -38.69
C SER A 580 -13.44 -10.20 -37.93
N LEU A 581 -14.14 -10.64 -36.87
CA LEU A 581 -14.96 -9.82 -35.99
C LEU A 581 -14.23 -9.32 -34.74
N SER A 582 -12.97 -9.71 -34.51
CA SER A 582 -12.20 -9.23 -33.36
C SER A 582 -11.98 -7.70 -33.46
N PRO A 583 -12.39 -6.93 -32.44
CA PRO A 583 -12.25 -5.48 -32.43
C PRO A 583 -10.81 -5.06 -32.18
N LEU A 584 -10.50 -3.81 -32.50
CA LEU A 584 -9.33 -3.10 -32.03
C LEU A 584 -9.41 -2.92 -30.50
N LEU A 585 -8.42 -3.43 -29.79
CA LEU A 585 -8.27 -3.24 -28.35
C LEU A 585 -6.98 -2.45 -28.08
N ILE A 586 -7.10 -1.33 -27.37
CA ILE A 586 -5.98 -0.45 -27.01
C ILE A 586 -5.93 -0.30 -25.49
N PHE A 587 -4.83 -0.77 -24.90
CA PHE A 587 -4.47 -0.46 -23.52
C PHE A 587 -3.45 0.67 -23.53
N ASN A 588 -3.82 1.80 -22.90
CA ASN A 588 -2.99 3.00 -22.88
C ASN A 588 -1.97 2.93 -21.75
N THR A 589 -0.70 3.24 -22.03
CA THR A 589 0.38 3.29 -21.02
C THR A 589 1.23 4.55 -21.24
N SER A 590 2.03 4.96 -20.26
CA SER A 590 2.83 6.20 -20.33
C SER A 590 4.32 5.88 -20.20
N GLU A 591 5.14 6.26 -21.19
CA GLU A 591 6.60 6.11 -21.14
C GLU A 591 7.22 7.22 -20.26
N VAL A 592 7.85 6.85 -19.15
CA VAL A 592 8.35 7.78 -18.12
C VAL A 592 9.46 8.67 -18.66
N GLU A 593 10.38 8.13 -19.47
CA GLU A 593 11.55 8.84 -19.97
C GLU A 593 11.24 9.91 -21.01
N SER A 594 10.04 9.89 -21.61
CA SER A 594 9.67 10.78 -22.71
C SER A 594 8.33 11.51 -22.52
N GLY A 595 7.50 11.06 -21.58
CA GLY A 595 6.13 11.57 -21.40
C GLY A 595 5.18 11.15 -22.53
N PHE A 596 5.57 10.24 -23.42
CA PHE A 596 4.68 9.76 -24.48
C PHE A 596 3.58 8.84 -23.93
N GLN A 597 2.35 9.11 -24.35
CA GLN A 597 1.26 8.14 -24.30
C GLN A 597 1.52 7.07 -25.36
N CYS A 598 1.48 5.80 -24.97
CA CYS A 598 1.85 4.67 -25.80
C CYS A 598 0.73 3.61 -25.84
N TRP A 599 0.71 2.82 -26.91
CA TRP A 599 -0.29 1.78 -27.19
C TRP A 599 0.30 0.38 -26.93
N VAL A 600 -0.44 -0.40 -26.14
CA VAL A 600 -0.38 -1.87 -26.17
C VAL A 600 -1.65 -2.32 -26.87
N SER A 601 -1.54 -2.75 -28.13
CA SER A 601 -2.71 -3.00 -28.99
C SER A 601 -2.55 -4.20 -29.92
N ASN A 602 -3.66 -4.89 -30.17
CA ASN A 602 -3.74 -6.08 -31.03
C ASN A 602 -3.58 -5.76 -32.52
N LEU A 603 -3.77 -4.51 -32.94
CA LEU A 603 -3.55 -4.05 -34.32
C LEU A 603 -2.41 -3.03 -34.38
N GLU A 604 -1.84 -2.85 -35.58
CA GLU A 604 -0.83 -1.83 -35.84
C GLU A 604 -1.50 -0.56 -36.42
N PRO A 605 -1.25 0.65 -35.89
CA PRO A 605 -1.84 1.87 -36.44
C PRO A 605 -1.24 2.21 -37.82
N ASP A 606 -2.06 2.43 -38.83
CA ASP A 606 -1.58 2.79 -40.18
C ASP A 606 -0.80 4.11 -40.20
N ILE A 607 -1.32 5.11 -39.48
CA ILE A 607 -0.71 6.43 -39.28
C ILE A 607 -0.81 6.80 -37.80
N MET A 608 0.29 7.24 -37.20
CA MET A 608 0.36 7.67 -35.81
C MET A 608 1.60 8.56 -35.64
N LEU A 609 1.46 9.73 -35.01
CA LEU A 609 2.62 10.57 -34.70
C LEU A 609 3.55 9.83 -33.74
N PHE A 610 4.84 9.76 -34.08
CA PHE A 610 5.85 8.98 -33.35
C PHE A 610 5.52 7.48 -33.20
N LYS A 611 4.85 6.85 -34.18
CA LYS A 611 4.51 5.42 -34.22
C LYS A 611 5.60 4.50 -33.69
N ASP A 612 6.83 4.61 -34.21
CA ASP A 612 8.02 3.84 -33.82
C ASP A 612 8.41 3.93 -32.33
N LYS A 613 7.91 4.95 -31.61
CA LYS A 613 8.13 5.16 -30.17
C LYS A 613 6.91 4.77 -29.33
N ARG A 614 5.69 5.02 -29.85
CA ARG A 614 4.42 4.89 -29.13
C ARG A 614 3.76 3.52 -29.26
N ASP A 615 3.96 2.78 -30.35
CA ASP A 615 3.44 1.41 -30.48
C ASP A 615 4.44 0.41 -29.89
N LEU A 616 4.15 -0.13 -28.70
CA LEU A 616 5.11 -0.96 -27.95
C LEU A 616 5.49 -2.22 -28.74
N PHE A 617 4.53 -2.87 -29.39
CA PHE A 617 4.77 -4.10 -30.14
C PHE A 617 5.55 -3.89 -31.44
N LEU A 618 5.74 -2.64 -31.89
CA LEU A 618 6.48 -2.36 -33.13
C LEU A 618 8.00 -2.45 -32.95
N ARG A 619 8.53 -2.00 -31.79
CA ARG A 619 9.98 -1.98 -31.50
C ARG A 619 10.39 -2.16 -30.03
N LYS A 620 9.46 -2.17 -29.07
CA LYS A 620 9.77 -2.14 -27.62
C LYS A 620 9.61 -3.52 -26.96
N ILE A 621 8.54 -4.25 -27.30
CA ILE A 621 8.22 -5.56 -26.71
C ILE A 621 7.96 -6.63 -27.76
N ARG A 622 8.18 -7.88 -27.35
CA ARG A 622 7.74 -9.10 -28.07
C ARG A 622 6.35 -9.50 -27.56
N GLN A 623 5.93 -10.73 -27.87
CA GLN A 623 4.69 -11.30 -27.34
C GLN A 623 4.67 -11.28 -25.79
N VAL A 624 3.51 -10.96 -25.21
CA VAL A 624 3.25 -10.93 -23.76
C VAL A 624 1.94 -11.65 -23.44
N ARG A 625 1.74 -12.02 -22.18
CA ARG A 625 0.43 -12.55 -21.74
C ARG A 625 -0.63 -11.46 -21.76
N TYR A 626 -1.89 -11.87 -21.90
CA TYR A 626 -3.05 -10.98 -21.88
C TYR A 626 -3.16 -10.19 -20.57
N SER A 627 -2.92 -10.85 -19.41
CA SER A 627 -2.78 -10.21 -18.10
C SER A 627 -1.68 -9.13 -18.07
N THR A 628 -0.51 -9.42 -18.63
CA THR A 628 0.63 -8.50 -18.71
C THR A 628 0.34 -7.30 -19.62
N ALA A 629 -0.35 -7.52 -20.75
CA ALA A 629 -0.77 -6.47 -21.68
C ALA A 629 -1.75 -5.49 -21.00
N ILE A 630 -2.73 -6.00 -20.23
CA ILE A 630 -3.60 -5.18 -19.39
C ILE A 630 -2.77 -4.42 -18.34
N ASN A 631 -1.85 -5.11 -17.64
CA ASN A 631 -1.11 -4.53 -16.53
C ASN A 631 -0.31 -3.28 -16.93
N PHE A 632 0.23 -3.18 -18.15
CA PHE A 632 0.86 -1.95 -18.66
C PHE A 632 0.03 -0.69 -18.44
N SER A 633 -1.30 -0.80 -18.54
CA SER A 633 -2.19 0.34 -18.38
C SER A 633 -2.47 0.72 -16.93
N SER A 634 -2.25 -0.20 -15.98
CA SER A 634 -2.61 -0.08 -14.56
C SER A 634 -1.40 -0.05 -13.60
N ARG A 635 -0.21 0.27 -14.10
CA ARG A 635 1.03 0.42 -13.32
C ARG A 635 1.11 1.77 -12.60
N PHE A 636 0.26 1.96 -11.59
CA PHE A 636 0.28 3.13 -10.72
C PHE A 636 1.30 2.95 -9.58
N PRO A 637 2.50 3.59 -9.60
CA PRO A 637 3.67 3.20 -8.79
C PRO A 637 3.45 3.08 -7.28
N LEU A 638 2.47 3.78 -6.70
CA LEU A 638 2.09 3.65 -5.29
C LEU A 638 1.64 2.24 -4.92
N PHE A 639 1.02 1.49 -5.85
CA PHE A 639 0.49 0.15 -5.65
C PHE A 639 1.05 -0.88 -6.64
N SER A 640 1.20 -0.54 -7.93
CA SER A 640 1.76 -1.43 -8.97
C SER A 640 2.98 -0.74 -9.62
N PRO A 641 4.18 -1.35 -9.59
CA PRO A 641 5.41 -0.70 -10.02
C PRO A 641 5.46 -0.54 -11.53
N GLY A 642 6.17 0.50 -12.01
CA GLY A 642 6.41 0.71 -13.44
C GLY A 642 7.02 -0.51 -14.12
N ALA A 643 6.66 -0.74 -15.38
CA ALA A 643 7.18 -1.84 -16.19
C ALA A 643 8.55 -1.44 -16.77
N ALA A 644 9.65 -2.04 -16.29
CA ALA A 644 10.91 -1.91 -16.99
C ALA A 644 10.95 -2.81 -18.24
N ILE A 645 11.24 -2.18 -19.38
CA ILE A 645 11.62 -2.85 -20.62
C ILE A 645 13.07 -2.49 -20.92
N ARG A 646 13.86 -3.51 -21.28
CA ARG A 646 15.14 -3.31 -21.97
C ARG A 646 14.86 -3.44 -23.46
N ALA A 647 15.14 -2.41 -24.24
CA ALA A 647 15.02 -2.50 -25.69
C ALA A 647 16.05 -3.50 -26.24
N ASP A 648 15.64 -4.31 -27.23
CA ASP A 648 16.41 -5.41 -27.85
C ASP A 648 17.78 -5.01 -28.45
N SER A 649 18.13 -3.71 -28.47
CA SER A 649 19.39 -3.17 -29.00
C SER A 649 20.37 -2.65 -27.92
N GLY A 650 20.13 -2.93 -26.65
CA GLY A 650 20.97 -2.45 -25.53
C GLY A 650 20.85 -0.94 -25.26
N LYS A 651 19.98 -0.24 -25.99
CA LYS A 651 19.75 1.21 -25.86
C LYS A 651 18.62 1.51 -24.87
N ALA A 652 19.01 1.99 -23.69
CA ALA A 652 18.17 2.43 -22.58
C ALA A 652 17.24 1.37 -21.96
N LYS A 653 17.11 1.47 -20.63
CA LYS A 653 16.01 0.88 -19.86
C LYS A 653 14.88 1.90 -19.87
N LEU A 654 13.68 1.49 -20.25
CA LEU A 654 12.51 2.36 -20.34
C LEU A 654 11.44 1.88 -19.37
N HIS A 655 10.76 2.81 -18.71
CA HIS A 655 9.73 2.50 -17.72
C HIS A 655 8.36 2.94 -18.22
N TYR A 656 7.39 2.06 -18.04
CA TYR A 656 6.01 2.31 -18.46
C TYR A 656 5.08 2.28 -17.25
N VAL A 657 4.37 3.38 -17.03
CA VAL A 657 3.41 3.57 -15.93
C VAL A 657 1.98 3.66 -16.46
N ASP A 658 1.03 3.73 -15.54
CA ASP A 658 -0.40 3.88 -15.82
C ASP A 658 -0.68 4.92 -16.93
N GLY A 659 -1.55 4.57 -17.88
CA GLY A 659 -1.90 5.46 -19.00
C GLY A 659 -2.52 6.78 -18.55
N GLY A 660 -3.13 6.76 -17.36
CA GLY A 660 -3.71 7.91 -16.71
C GLY A 660 -2.70 9.01 -16.43
N TYR A 661 -1.39 8.76 -16.42
CA TYR A 661 -0.38 9.82 -16.27
C TYR A 661 -0.43 10.86 -17.41
N VAL A 662 -0.92 10.50 -18.61
CA VAL A 662 -1.02 11.41 -19.75
C VAL A 662 -2.47 11.75 -20.11
N GLU A 663 -3.37 10.77 -20.11
CA GLU A 663 -4.78 10.93 -20.48
C GLU A 663 -5.63 9.82 -19.85
N ASN A 664 -6.72 10.15 -19.14
CA ASN A 664 -7.39 9.19 -18.25
C ASN A 664 -8.55 8.41 -18.89
N LYS A 665 -9.13 8.87 -20.00
CA LYS A 665 -10.38 8.33 -20.58
C LYS A 665 -10.18 7.43 -21.81
N GLY A 666 -8.97 7.35 -22.37
CA GLY A 666 -8.68 6.61 -23.61
C GLY A 666 -9.08 7.38 -24.88
N THR A 667 -9.56 8.61 -24.72
CA THR A 667 -10.14 9.45 -25.78
C THR A 667 -9.08 9.90 -26.79
N ALA A 668 -7.84 10.13 -26.36
CA ALA A 668 -6.76 10.54 -27.27
C ALA A 668 -6.41 9.43 -28.28
N SER A 669 -6.38 8.17 -27.83
CA SER A 669 -6.16 7.03 -28.71
C SER A 669 -7.34 6.78 -29.64
N MET A 670 -8.57 6.92 -29.14
CA MET A 670 -9.76 6.75 -29.97
C MET A 670 -9.89 7.85 -31.05
N LEU A 671 -9.43 9.08 -30.77
CA LEU A 671 -9.32 10.15 -31.76
C LEU A 671 -8.31 9.80 -32.87
N GLU A 672 -7.15 9.23 -32.52
CA GLU A 672 -6.18 8.74 -33.51
C GLU A 672 -6.76 7.59 -34.36
N VAL A 673 -7.50 6.65 -33.76
CA VAL A 673 -8.25 5.61 -34.51
C VAL A 673 -9.23 6.24 -35.49
N PHE A 674 -10.02 7.22 -35.04
CA PHE A 674 -11.00 7.91 -35.87
C PHE A 674 -10.34 8.61 -37.07
N GLN A 675 -9.19 9.24 -36.85
CA GLN A 675 -8.37 9.86 -37.88
C GLN A 675 -7.78 8.83 -38.87
N ILE A 676 -7.28 7.69 -38.37
CA ILE A 676 -6.80 6.58 -39.21
C ILE A 676 -7.93 6.10 -40.13
N LEU A 677 -9.11 5.80 -39.58
CA LEU A 677 -10.24 5.30 -40.36
C LEU A 677 -10.70 6.30 -41.43
N LYS A 678 -10.84 7.58 -41.06
CA LYS A 678 -11.22 8.67 -41.98
C LYS A 678 -10.18 8.89 -43.11
N ALA A 679 -8.90 8.66 -42.83
CA ALA A 679 -7.82 8.87 -43.80
C ALA A 679 -7.46 7.62 -44.64
N LYS A 680 -7.78 6.40 -44.18
CA LYS A 680 -7.26 5.14 -44.76
C LYS A 680 -8.33 4.11 -45.14
N SER A 681 -9.56 4.18 -44.62
CA SER A 681 -10.66 3.30 -45.04
C SER A 681 -11.66 4.05 -45.92
N SER A 682 -11.90 3.54 -47.13
CA SER A 682 -12.95 4.04 -48.02
C SER A 682 -14.37 3.66 -47.54
N ASN A 683 -14.49 2.68 -46.65
CA ASN A 683 -15.75 2.23 -46.07
C ASN A 683 -16.21 3.10 -44.90
N PHE A 684 -15.31 3.80 -44.21
CA PHE A 684 -15.64 4.62 -43.04
C PHE A 684 -16.64 5.76 -43.33
N LYS A 685 -16.72 6.21 -44.59
CA LYS A 685 -17.76 7.16 -45.06
C LYS A 685 -19.20 6.61 -44.92
N ASN A 686 -19.37 5.30 -44.74
CA ASN A 686 -20.66 4.63 -44.56
C ASN A 686 -20.98 4.32 -43.09
N VAL A 687 -20.18 4.81 -42.14
CA VAL A 687 -20.35 4.60 -40.70
C VAL A 687 -21.12 5.75 -40.05
N VAL A 688 -22.08 5.42 -39.19
CA VAL A 688 -22.57 6.32 -38.12
C VAL A 688 -21.84 5.93 -36.83
N PRO A 689 -20.87 6.71 -36.34
CA PRO A 689 -20.12 6.34 -35.14
C PRO A 689 -20.99 6.54 -33.89
N VAL A 690 -21.02 5.54 -33.02
CA VAL A 690 -21.67 5.58 -31.71
C VAL A 690 -20.58 5.42 -30.65
N MET A 691 -20.21 6.54 -30.01
CA MET A 691 -19.12 6.62 -29.05
C MET A 691 -19.67 6.53 -27.63
N ILE A 692 -19.32 5.48 -26.89
CA ILE A 692 -19.70 5.29 -25.48
C ILE A 692 -18.50 5.63 -24.60
N TYR A 693 -18.69 6.56 -23.66
CA TYR A 693 -17.68 7.01 -22.71
C TYR A 693 -18.02 6.49 -21.31
N LEU A 694 -17.34 5.43 -20.87
CA LEU A 694 -17.49 4.83 -19.54
C LEU A 694 -16.58 5.58 -18.56
N GLN A 695 -17.17 6.44 -17.72
CA GLN A 695 -16.44 7.45 -16.93
C GLN A 695 -16.43 7.13 -15.42
N PHE A 696 -15.44 7.66 -14.71
CA PHE A 696 -15.22 7.41 -13.28
C PHE A 696 -16.33 7.97 -12.38
N SER A 697 -16.87 9.13 -12.73
CA SER A 697 -17.90 9.88 -11.98
C SER A 697 -18.68 10.82 -12.91
N ASP A 698 -19.85 11.32 -12.47
CA ASP A 698 -20.65 12.33 -13.19
C ASP A 698 -19.96 13.72 -13.30
N GLU A 699 -18.69 13.87 -12.90
CA GLU A 699 -18.09 15.20 -12.69
C GLU A 699 -17.92 15.99 -13.99
N ALA A 700 -18.93 16.81 -14.28
CA ALA A 700 -18.81 18.04 -15.05
C ALA A 700 -17.79 18.95 -14.36
N SER A 701 -16.52 18.83 -14.78
CA SER A 701 -15.34 19.57 -14.30
C SER A 701 -15.20 19.58 -12.77
N ALA A 702 -14.28 18.76 -12.24
CA ALA A 702 -13.81 18.90 -10.86
C ALA A 702 -13.52 20.38 -10.55
N PRO A 703 -14.03 20.93 -9.43
CA PRO A 703 -13.99 22.36 -9.18
C PRO A 703 -12.55 22.89 -9.23
N VAL A 704 -12.35 24.01 -9.92
CA VAL A 704 -11.06 24.70 -9.94
C VAL A 704 -10.80 25.20 -8.53
N ASN A 705 -9.94 24.49 -7.80
CA ASN A 705 -9.57 24.85 -6.43
C ASN A 705 -8.53 25.97 -6.46
N ASP A 706 -8.80 27.05 -5.74
CA ASP A 706 -7.85 28.15 -5.56
C ASP A 706 -6.56 27.67 -4.87
N ILE A 707 -5.41 28.12 -5.38
CA ILE A 707 -4.12 27.89 -4.74
C ILE A 707 -3.85 29.01 -3.75
N ASN A 708 -4.03 28.73 -2.46
CA ASN A 708 -3.95 29.71 -1.36
C ASN A 708 -2.99 29.31 -0.23
N PHE A 709 -2.25 28.20 -0.39
CA PHE A 709 -1.25 27.73 0.57
C PHE A 709 0.01 27.24 -0.14
N ALA A 710 1.17 27.68 0.36
CA ALA A 710 2.50 27.34 -0.16
C ALA A 710 2.61 27.49 -1.70
N ASN A 711 2.03 28.57 -2.23
CA ASN A 711 1.69 28.74 -3.64
C ASN A 711 2.78 28.29 -4.62
N GLU A 712 4.02 28.79 -4.50
CA GLU A 712 5.13 28.41 -5.40
C GLU A 712 5.38 26.89 -5.49
N LEU A 713 5.27 26.17 -4.37
CA LEU A 713 5.41 24.70 -4.34
C LEU A 713 4.16 24.00 -4.86
N THR A 714 2.98 24.50 -4.46
CA THR A 714 1.69 23.93 -4.84
C THR A 714 1.42 24.12 -6.34
N GLU A 715 1.84 25.23 -6.93
CA GLU A 715 1.79 25.54 -8.37
C GLU A 715 2.63 24.57 -9.20
N ILE A 716 3.84 24.19 -8.72
CA ILE A 716 4.66 23.17 -9.40
C ILE A 716 3.94 21.82 -9.39
N ILE A 717 3.45 21.38 -8.22
CA ILE A 717 2.81 20.07 -8.06
C ILE A 717 1.48 20.00 -8.83
N TYR A 718 0.61 20.99 -8.65
CA TYR A 718 -0.69 21.05 -9.33
C TYR A 718 -0.56 21.40 -10.81
N GLY A 719 0.42 22.18 -11.24
CA GLY A 719 0.67 22.43 -12.66
C GLY A 719 0.99 21.14 -13.42
N ILE A 720 1.90 20.32 -12.87
CA ILE A 720 2.22 18.99 -13.42
C ILE A 720 0.99 18.07 -13.37
N TYR A 721 0.30 17.98 -12.23
CA TYR A 721 -0.84 17.07 -12.06
C TYR A 721 -2.07 17.46 -12.89
N ASN A 722 -2.42 18.74 -12.97
CA ASN A 722 -3.60 19.23 -13.69
C ASN A 722 -3.40 19.25 -15.21
N THR A 723 -2.14 19.26 -15.70
CA THR A 723 -1.85 19.12 -17.14
C THR A 723 -2.47 17.84 -17.72
N ARG A 724 -2.41 16.72 -16.99
CA ARG A 724 -3.10 15.46 -17.32
C ARG A 724 -4.62 15.64 -17.47
N SER A 725 -5.25 16.32 -16.51
CA SER A 725 -6.70 16.56 -16.51
C SER A 725 -7.10 17.43 -17.71
N GLY A 726 -6.38 18.53 -17.95
CA GLY A 726 -6.59 19.40 -19.11
C GLY A 726 -6.42 18.69 -20.45
N ARG A 727 -5.40 17.81 -20.57
CA ARG A 727 -5.24 16.94 -21.75
C ARG A 727 -6.42 16.01 -21.95
N THR A 728 -6.92 15.39 -20.87
CA THR A 728 -8.09 14.49 -20.89
C THR A 728 -9.35 15.19 -21.38
N SER A 729 -9.69 16.37 -20.83
CA SER A 729 -10.83 17.16 -21.30
C SER A 729 -10.66 17.64 -22.75
N THR A 730 -9.43 17.97 -23.17
CA THR A 730 -9.14 18.41 -24.54
C THR A 730 -9.33 17.28 -25.55
N SER A 731 -8.78 16.09 -25.31
CA SER A 731 -8.92 14.95 -26.21
C SER A 731 -10.36 14.42 -26.27
N GLU A 732 -11.08 14.44 -25.15
CA GLU A 732 -12.50 14.10 -25.09
C GLU A 732 -13.34 15.06 -25.93
N GLN A 733 -13.14 16.38 -25.82
CA GLN A 733 -13.89 17.35 -26.62
C GLN A 733 -13.56 17.26 -28.12
N LEU A 734 -12.28 17.07 -28.47
CA LEU A 734 -11.86 16.88 -29.86
C LEU A 734 -12.50 15.62 -30.47
N LEU A 735 -12.59 14.53 -29.70
CA LEU A 735 -13.27 13.31 -30.13
C LEU A 735 -14.78 13.52 -30.27
N LYS A 736 -15.43 14.16 -29.29
CA LYS A 736 -16.88 14.47 -29.35
C LYS A 736 -17.24 15.27 -30.59
N ASN A 737 -16.45 16.30 -30.92
CA ASN A 737 -16.60 17.10 -32.13
C ASN A 737 -16.41 16.23 -33.40
N ALA A 738 -15.31 15.47 -33.50
CA ALA A 738 -15.02 14.64 -34.67
C ALA A 738 -16.09 13.57 -34.93
N VAL A 739 -16.70 13.02 -33.88
CA VAL A 739 -17.84 12.09 -33.95
C VAL A 739 -19.10 12.80 -34.45
N ALA A 740 -19.44 13.98 -33.89
CA ALA A 740 -20.63 14.74 -34.30
C ALA A 740 -20.58 15.18 -35.77
N ASP A 741 -19.41 15.62 -36.23
CA ASP A 741 -19.15 16.08 -37.60
C ASP A 741 -19.25 14.95 -38.66
N HIS A 742 -19.20 13.68 -38.26
CA HIS A 742 -19.19 12.54 -39.17
C HIS A 742 -20.52 11.79 -39.17
N ASN A 743 -21.33 11.98 -40.23
CA ASN A 743 -22.60 11.28 -40.45
C ASN A 743 -23.59 11.36 -39.26
N ARG A 744 -23.61 12.48 -38.52
CA ARG A 744 -24.42 12.70 -37.31
C ARG A 744 -24.12 11.65 -36.22
N GLY A 745 -22.84 11.39 -35.96
CA GLY A 745 -22.41 10.46 -34.91
C GLY A 745 -22.96 10.81 -33.53
N LEU A 746 -23.08 9.80 -32.69
CA LEU A 746 -23.70 9.89 -31.36
C LEU A 746 -22.62 9.75 -30.29
N ASN A 747 -22.61 10.68 -29.33
CA ASN A 747 -21.75 10.64 -28.15
C ASN A 747 -22.61 10.29 -26.92
N VAL A 748 -22.22 9.26 -26.18
CA VAL A 748 -22.99 8.74 -25.04
C VAL A 748 -22.12 8.67 -23.81
N ASP A 749 -22.25 9.67 -22.94
CA ASP A 749 -21.61 9.70 -21.64
C ASP A 749 -22.30 8.72 -20.68
N GLN A 750 -21.52 7.83 -20.05
CA GLN A 750 -21.96 6.83 -19.08
C GLN A 750 -21.07 6.86 -17.82
N PRO A 751 -21.23 7.88 -16.96
CA PRO A 751 -20.46 8.02 -15.72
C PRO A 751 -21.00 7.21 -14.55
N LEU A 752 -20.14 6.48 -13.83
CA LEU A 752 -20.50 5.77 -12.59
C LEU A 752 -20.96 6.76 -11.49
N ARG A 753 -22.23 6.74 -11.12
CA ARG A 753 -22.83 7.69 -10.15
C ARG A 753 -22.57 7.32 -8.69
N SER A 754 -22.10 6.08 -8.45
CA SER A 754 -21.94 5.53 -7.12
C SER A 754 -20.72 6.12 -6.38
N LYS A 755 -20.96 7.19 -5.61
CA LYS A 755 -19.96 7.81 -4.72
C LYS A 755 -19.49 6.89 -3.58
N SER A 756 -20.20 5.79 -3.29
CA SER A 756 -19.88 4.85 -2.20
C SER A 756 -18.87 3.76 -2.57
N VAL A 757 -18.39 3.71 -3.82
CA VAL A 757 -17.41 2.71 -4.27
C VAL A 757 -15.98 3.26 -4.17
N PRO A 758 -15.07 2.63 -3.42
CA PRO A 758 -13.68 3.08 -3.30
C PRO A 758 -12.83 2.69 -4.53
N MET A 759 -11.81 3.49 -4.84
CA MET A 759 -10.83 3.14 -5.88
C MET A 759 -9.79 2.16 -5.31
N ASN A 760 -9.98 0.86 -5.54
CA ASN A 760 -9.20 -0.21 -4.89
C ASN A 760 -8.88 -1.39 -5.84
N TRP A 761 -7.97 -2.29 -5.43
CA TRP A 761 -7.65 -3.57 -6.12
C TRP A 761 -8.35 -4.79 -5.52
N VAL A 762 -9.35 -4.56 -4.68
CA VAL A 762 -10.37 -5.53 -4.25
C VAL A 762 -11.66 -4.73 -4.01
N LEU A 763 -12.82 -5.35 -4.20
CA LEU A 763 -14.12 -4.73 -3.98
C LEU A 763 -14.93 -5.57 -3.00
N SER A 764 -15.52 -4.94 -1.99
CA SER A 764 -16.55 -5.54 -1.15
C SER A 764 -17.80 -5.95 -1.95
N SER A 765 -18.58 -6.89 -1.42
CA SER A 765 -19.88 -7.28 -2.04
C SER A 765 -20.78 -6.06 -2.23
N GLN A 766 -20.81 -5.16 -1.24
CA GLN A 766 -21.50 -3.87 -1.32
C GLN A 766 -21.01 -2.97 -2.46
N SER A 767 -19.72 -2.95 -2.75
CA SER A 767 -19.18 -2.18 -3.88
C SER A 767 -19.66 -2.74 -5.22
N ILE A 768 -19.72 -4.07 -5.35
CA ILE A 768 -20.26 -4.76 -6.53
C ILE A 768 -21.77 -4.57 -6.67
N GLU A 769 -22.54 -4.65 -5.58
CA GLU A 769 -23.99 -4.38 -5.57
C GLU A 769 -24.30 -2.91 -5.94
N ASN A 770 -23.52 -1.97 -5.43
CA ASN A 770 -23.63 -0.54 -5.76
C ASN A 770 -23.38 -0.26 -7.25
N ILE A 771 -22.34 -0.89 -7.84
CA ILE A 771 -22.08 -0.83 -9.28
C ILE A 771 -23.24 -1.46 -10.06
N ASN A 772 -23.69 -2.65 -9.65
CA ASN A 772 -24.78 -3.35 -10.34
C ASN A 772 -26.10 -2.58 -10.33
N ARG A 773 -26.42 -1.90 -9.22
CA ARG A 773 -27.59 -1.03 -9.10
C ARG A 773 -27.50 0.19 -10.02
N ASP A 774 -26.39 0.91 -10.01
CA ASP A 774 -26.13 2.05 -10.90
C ASP A 774 -26.22 1.65 -12.39
N ILE A 775 -25.69 0.48 -12.75
CA ILE A 775 -25.83 -0.07 -14.11
C ILE A 775 -27.30 -0.37 -14.42
N ASN A 776 -28.01 -1.07 -13.55
CA ASN A 776 -29.41 -1.43 -13.76
C ASN A 776 -30.32 -0.18 -13.91
N GLU A 777 -30.12 0.85 -13.08
CA GLU A 777 -30.83 2.13 -13.18
C GLU A 777 -30.60 2.80 -14.55
N LYS A 778 -29.37 2.81 -15.08
CA LYS A 778 -29.07 3.37 -16.42
C LYS A 778 -29.60 2.53 -17.57
N LEU A 779 -29.52 1.21 -17.46
CA LEU A 779 -29.97 0.29 -18.51
C LEU A 779 -31.51 0.14 -18.53
N THR A 780 -32.21 0.62 -17.49
CA THR A 780 -33.69 0.75 -17.48
C THR A 780 -34.19 2.17 -17.73
N ASP A 781 -33.29 3.16 -17.81
CA ASP A 781 -33.64 4.55 -18.14
C ASP A 781 -34.15 4.65 -19.58
N THR A 782 -35.47 4.91 -19.69
CA THR A 782 -36.17 5.11 -20.96
C THR A 782 -36.37 6.58 -21.33
N THR A 783 -35.82 7.52 -20.55
CA THR A 783 -35.82 8.94 -20.90
C THR A 783 -35.00 9.20 -22.17
N SER A 784 -35.20 10.35 -22.81
CA SER A 784 -34.48 10.72 -24.04
C SER A 784 -32.95 10.83 -23.89
N LYS A 785 -32.42 10.81 -22.66
CA LYS A 785 -30.98 10.79 -22.36
C LYS A 785 -30.46 9.40 -21.96
N GLY A 786 -31.34 8.43 -21.73
CA GLY A 786 -30.98 7.06 -21.39
C GLY A 786 -30.34 6.33 -22.57
N ILE A 787 -29.38 5.44 -22.29
CA ILE A 787 -28.70 4.63 -23.31
C ILE A 787 -29.70 3.86 -24.18
N ILE A 788 -30.79 3.33 -23.61
CA ILE A 788 -31.81 2.60 -24.37
C ILE A 788 -32.52 3.50 -25.40
N ALA A 789 -32.74 4.78 -25.11
CA ALA A 789 -33.32 5.72 -26.07
C ALA A 789 -32.34 5.99 -27.23
N VAL A 790 -31.06 6.21 -26.92
CA VAL A 790 -30.01 6.35 -27.95
C VAL A 790 -29.90 5.08 -28.79
N VAL A 791 -29.94 3.90 -28.18
CA VAL A 791 -29.83 2.62 -28.89
C VAL A 791 -31.09 2.33 -29.73
N ARG A 792 -32.27 2.82 -29.33
CA ARG A 792 -33.47 2.82 -30.19
C ARG A 792 -33.33 3.77 -31.38
N GLU A 793 -32.71 4.93 -31.21
CA GLU A 793 -32.34 5.81 -32.33
C GLU A 793 -31.30 5.16 -33.25
N VAL A 794 -30.33 4.44 -32.66
CA VAL A 794 -29.41 3.60 -33.43
C VAL A 794 -30.20 2.51 -34.19
N LYS A 795 -31.21 1.86 -33.58
CA LYS A 795 -32.10 0.88 -34.23
C LYS A 795 -32.90 1.46 -35.39
N THR A 796 -33.31 2.73 -35.36
CA THR A 796 -33.96 3.38 -36.51
C THR A 796 -32.95 3.81 -37.58
N ARG A 797 -31.67 3.95 -37.23
CA ARG A 797 -30.54 4.18 -38.15
C ARG A 797 -29.92 2.89 -38.71
N TYR A 798 -30.15 1.72 -38.08
CA TYR A 798 -29.89 0.43 -38.72
C TYR A 798 -30.77 0.31 -39.97
N PRO A 799 -30.27 -0.33 -41.05
CA PRO A 799 -31.10 -0.75 -42.15
C PRO A 799 -32.33 -1.52 -41.66
N LYS A 800 -33.53 -1.07 -42.08
CA LYS A 800 -34.71 -1.93 -41.98
C LYS A 800 -34.62 -2.98 -43.08
N ASN A 801 -34.86 -4.23 -42.70
CA ASN A 801 -35.25 -5.25 -43.66
C ASN A 801 -36.62 -4.83 -44.20
N GLY A 802 -36.71 -4.66 -45.52
CA GLY A 802 -37.95 -4.34 -46.23
C GLY A 802 -38.84 -5.56 -46.37
#